data_AF-R7HDZ3-F1
#
_entry.id   AF-R7HDZ3-F1
#
_cell.length_a   1.000
_cell.length_b   1.000
_cell.length_c   1.000
_cell.angle_alpha   90.00
_cell.angle_beta   90.00
_cell.angle_gamma   90.00
#
_symmetry.space_group_name_H-M   'P 1'
#
loop_
_entity.id
_entity.type
_entity.pdbx_description
1 polymer ?
#
loop_
_entity_poly.entity_id
_entity_poly.type
_entity_poly.pdbx_seq_one_letter_code
_entity_poly.pdbx_strand_id
1 'polypeptide(L)'
;MEEKKIDLLSEIKKDIVKEKSVSSLAKKYDISEYEVLGLVKKLKDEGINVTYSEKNKDAYIIINDHPDFTKENDYYITEDVDSNTKIAFISDTRFGSKNEQIAILNDMYKNFAIAGVKYVFVLGNLLEGPYKGENNLEYGKSLITNDAYGQADHLIEYFPKVEGIKTLFITGKNDHKFSRELNVGEYIAREREDMIYLGPKACTVHFNEVTFKLEQLKAGDAYTVAYPPQTYSRSMSSYEDYDAIFLSGTRSSQHFPAIRDTQIFSVPSVVERTPLMKANRQQNTIGATIVDVSYTKTGKLKRLLPEVMPYYKPSKDNYLTTKKLNVSKNELGEFENTKEVIQNKHAYFDSIDKIYRLLKKEQSFEELRSKLDISTDALYGMITILNEYGRPVDVVDINGTLVVRKTFQKRKDNIIKPPKEELNKKEILVVSDTHYGSIWCQPSMVNTACYEAYNRGITDFYHIGDISDGDYSRIRPNHIHEVFLYGATGQINYVIENLPKYPGVKWHAIQGSHDQTHQFNYGVVLADEVAKKRPDFEYLGQDRAFVYFDNCKVELFHPGGGTSRILSTKPQNGIDQMASGTKPKLSIRGHYHKIYYMLYRNIHMLLAPCNVDQSSFMMKNELPNLMGDYFLTIYYDDNGDIEYLDVEPMIFEQSDVRKNDFENPRKCIKNKILTKKN
;
A
#
# COMPACT_ATOMS: atom_id res chain seq x y z
N MET A 1 0.85 61.83 4.61
CA MET A 1 0.96 60.56 5.36
C MET A 1 -0.44 60.10 5.66
N GLU A 2 -0.99 59.20 4.85
CA GLU A 2 -2.25 58.53 5.18
C GLU A 2 -1.97 57.52 6.29
N GLU A 3 -2.66 57.66 7.42
CA GLU A 3 -2.70 56.63 8.45
C GLU A 3 -3.24 55.34 7.81
N LYS A 4 -2.42 54.28 7.77
CA LYS A 4 -2.89 52.94 7.42
C LYS A 4 -3.96 52.54 8.43
N LYS A 5 -5.23 52.62 8.01
CA LYS A 5 -6.37 52.04 8.73
C LYS A 5 -6.05 50.57 9.00
N ILE A 6 -5.95 50.20 10.27
CA ILE A 6 -5.73 48.81 10.69
C ILE A 6 -6.96 48.00 10.30
N ASP A 7 -6.78 46.95 9.50
CA ASP A 7 -7.84 45.98 9.22
C ASP A 7 -8.03 45.07 10.44
N LEU A 8 -8.94 45.48 11.32
CA LEU A 8 -9.27 44.78 12.56
C LEU A 8 -9.74 43.34 12.33
N LEU A 9 -10.39 43.05 11.20
CA LEU A 9 -10.86 41.69 10.91
C LEU A 9 -9.67 40.75 10.67
N SER A 10 -8.70 41.18 9.86
CA SER A 10 -7.45 40.46 9.63
C SER A 10 -6.60 40.32 10.90
N GLU A 11 -6.51 41.36 11.72
CA GLU A 11 -5.73 41.32 12.96
C GLU A 11 -6.36 40.39 14.03
N ILE A 12 -7.68 40.42 14.20
CA ILE A 12 -8.38 39.45 15.06
C ILE A 12 -8.14 38.04 14.54
N LYS A 13 -8.31 37.79 13.23
CA LYS A 13 -8.06 36.47 12.61
C LYS A 13 -6.67 35.95 12.96
N LYS A 14 -5.62 36.78 12.90
CA LYS A 14 -4.24 36.40 13.28
C LYS A 14 -4.10 36.06 14.76
N ASP A 15 -4.73 36.83 15.65
CA ASP A 15 -4.64 36.60 17.09
C ASP A 15 -5.29 35.29 17.52
N ILE A 16 -6.46 34.98 16.96
CA ILE A 16 -7.30 33.84 17.35
C ILE A 16 -6.85 32.51 16.73
N VAL A 17 -5.72 32.49 16.00
CA VAL A 17 -4.99 31.25 15.65
C VAL A 17 -4.54 30.52 16.93
N LYS A 18 -4.35 31.26 18.02
CA LYS A 18 -4.23 30.72 19.38
C LYS A 18 -5.47 31.11 20.14
N GLU A 19 -5.85 30.27 21.11
CA GLU A 19 -6.96 30.60 21.99
C GLU A 19 -6.73 31.95 22.68
N LYS A 20 -7.71 32.86 22.57
CA LYS A 20 -7.68 34.21 23.12
C LYS A 20 -8.99 34.50 23.82
N SER A 21 -8.93 35.25 24.92
CA SER A 21 -10.15 35.69 25.57
C SER A 21 -10.74 36.90 24.83
N VAL A 22 -12.07 36.95 24.76
CA VAL A 22 -12.81 38.05 24.13
C VAL A 22 -12.48 39.37 24.84
N SER A 23 -12.44 39.37 26.18
CA SER A 23 -12.05 40.54 26.97
C SER A 23 -10.62 41.03 26.67
N SER A 24 -9.68 40.11 26.43
CA SER A 24 -8.29 40.45 26.11
C SER A 24 -8.15 41.09 24.72
N LEU A 25 -8.94 40.64 23.74
CA LEU A 25 -8.96 41.19 22.38
C LEU A 25 -9.66 42.55 22.37
N ALA A 26 -10.78 42.67 23.08
CA ALA A 26 -11.48 43.93 23.29
C ALA A 26 -10.52 45.01 23.82
N LYS A 27 -9.76 44.67 24.88
CA LYS A 27 -8.74 45.56 25.45
C LYS A 27 -7.57 45.85 24.50
N LYS A 28 -7.11 44.86 23.71
CA LYS A 28 -5.98 45.02 22.79
C LYS A 28 -6.29 46.00 21.66
N TYR A 29 -7.51 45.95 21.13
CA TYR A 29 -7.92 46.73 19.95
C TYR A 29 -8.75 47.96 20.29
N ASP A 30 -8.98 48.22 21.59
CA ASP A 30 -9.81 49.32 22.08
C ASP A 30 -11.23 49.29 21.49
N ILE A 31 -11.85 48.11 21.51
CA ILE A 31 -13.23 47.85 21.05
C ILE A 31 -14.00 47.10 22.14
N SER A 32 -15.34 47.09 22.05
CA SER A 32 -16.18 46.31 22.96
C SER A 32 -16.10 44.80 22.70
N GLU A 33 -16.44 44.00 23.71
CA GLU A 33 -16.55 42.54 23.56
C GLU A 33 -17.58 42.14 22.49
N TYR A 34 -18.68 42.90 22.37
CA TYR A 34 -19.68 42.69 21.33
C TYR A 34 -19.14 42.99 19.92
N GLU A 35 -18.25 43.96 19.76
CA GLU A 35 -17.58 44.22 18.48
C GLU A 35 -16.61 43.09 18.11
N VAL A 36 -15.86 42.55 19.07
CA VAL A 36 -15.04 41.33 18.85
C VAL A 36 -15.94 40.19 18.36
N LEU A 37 -17.07 39.94 19.02
CA LEU A 37 -18.01 38.89 18.62
C LEU A 37 -18.64 39.16 17.24
N GLY A 38 -18.92 40.43 16.90
CA GLY A 38 -19.37 40.83 15.57
C GLY A 38 -18.34 40.55 14.48
N LEU A 39 -17.05 40.79 14.76
CA LEU A 39 -15.95 40.44 13.85
C LEU A 39 -15.80 38.92 13.72
N VAL A 40 -15.95 38.16 14.82
CA VAL A 40 -15.99 36.69 14.76
C VAL A 40 -17.14 36.18 13.90
N LYS A 41 -18.33 36.79 13.99
CA LYS A 41 -19.47 36.43 13.13
C LYS A 41 -19.14 36.64 11.65
N LYS A 42 -18.50 37.77 11.30
CA LYS A 42 -18.02 38.00 9.93
C LYS A 42 -17.04 36.94 9.46
N LEU A 43 -16.08 36.54 10.31
CA LEU A 43 -15.15 35.45 9.98
C LEU A 43 -15.91 34.13 9.71
N LYS A 44 -16.93 33.82 10.51
CA LYS A 44 -17.78 32.64 10.27
C LYS A 44 -18.56 32.72 8.96
N ASP A 45 -19.05 33.91 8.61
CA ASP A 45 -19.75 34.14 7.34
C ASP A 45 -18.80 34.04 6.12
N GLU A 46 -17.50 34.29 6.32
CA GLU A 46 -16.42 33.99 5.36
C GLU A 46 -16.01 32.50 5.37
N GLY A 47 -16.70 31.66 6.15
CA GLY A 47 -16.45 30.22 6.24
C GLY A 47 -15.34 29.81 7.21
N ILE A 48 -14.83 30.72 8.04
CA ILE A 48 -13.79 30.40 9.04
C ILE A 48 -14.45 29.78 10.26
N ASN A 49 -14.01 28.58 10.65
CA ASN A 49 -14.60 27.88 11.78
C ASN A 49 -14.07 28.44 13.11
N VAL A 50 -14.82 29.31 13.78
CA VAL A 50 -14.45 29.82 15.12
C VAL A 50 -15.25 29.11 16.20
N THR A 51 -14.57 28.47 17.16
CA THR A 51 -15.20 27.83 18.33
C THR A 51 -15.08 28.70 19.58
N TYR A 52 -15.97 28.43 20.54
CA TYR A 52 -16.02 29.12 21.82
C TYR A 52 -15.73 28.14 22.95
N SER A 53 -15.00 28.58 23.96
CA SER A 53 -14.88 27.91 25.26
C SER A 53 -15.07 28.94 26.37
N GLU A 54 -15.56 28.52 27.54
CA GLU A 54 -15.68 29.41 28.71
C GLU A 54 -14.64 29.01 29.75
N LYS A 55 -13.84 29.98 30.21
CA LYS A 55 -12.88 29.79 31.31
C LYS A 55 -12.92 31.00 32.21
N ASN A 56 -13.03 30.78 33.53
CA ASN A 56 -13.03 31.84 34.53
C ASN A 56 -14.05 32.98 34.26
N LYS A 57 -15.26 32.65 33.79
CA LYS A 57 -16.32 33.60 33.39
C LYS A 57 -15.96 34.55 32.24
N ASP A 58 -14.97 34.18 31.43
CA ASP A 58 -14.60 34.89 30.21
C ASP A 58 -14.77 33.94 29.01
N ALA A 59 -15.21 34.49 27.89
CA ALA A 59 -15.36 33.75 26.65
C ALA A 59 -14.01 33.70 25.93
N TYR A 60 -13.61 32.52 25.50
CA TYR A 60 -12.41 32.30 24.71
C TYR A 60 -12.81 31.88 23.31
N ILE A 61 -12.11 32.43 22.33
CA ILE A 61 -12.29 32.14 20.91
C ILE A 61 -11.00 31.62 20.29
N ILE A 62 -11.16 30.68 19.36
CA ILE A 62 -10.07 30.13 18.58
C ILE A 62 -10.59 29.74 17.19
N ILE A 63 -9.77 29.94 16.15
CA ILE A 63 -10.01 29.30 14.86
C ILE A 63 -9.75 27.80 15.02
N ASN A 64 -10.77 27.02 14.71
CA ASN A 64 -10.80 25.58 14.83
C ASN A 64 -11.08 24.95 13.46
N ASP A 65 -10.13 25.08 12.54
CA ASP A 65 -10.12 24.31 11.28
C ASP A 65 -9.71 22.84 11.51
N HIS A 66 -9.77 22.37 12.76
CA HIS A 66 -9.63 20.97 13.08
C HIS A 66 -10.79 20.19 12.45
N PRO A 67 -10.47 19.15 11.65
CA PRO A 67 -11.49 18.21 11.20
C PRO A 67 -12.23 17.60 12.39
N ASP A 68 -13.52 17.30 12.20
CA ASP A 68 -14.28 16.57 13.20
C ASP A 68 -13.81 15.11 13.28
N PHE A 69 -13.00 14.81 14.30
CA PHE A 69 -12.48 13.47 14.56
C PHE A 69 -13.49 12.55 15.27
N THR A 70 -14.64 13.07 15.70
CA THR A 70 -15.66 12.31 16.45
C THR A 70 -16.74 11.74 15.53
N LYS A 71 -16.87 12.31 14.33
CA LYS A 71 -17.82 11.87 13.33
C LYS A 71 -17.35 10.60 12.62
N GLU A 72 -18.21 9.59 12.61
CA GLU A 72 -18.09 8.45 11.69
C GLU A 72 -18.41 8.92 10.26
N ASN A 73 -17.54 8.59 9.32
CA ASN A 73 -17.68 9.00 7.93
C ASN A 73 -18.03 7.80 7.07
N ASP A 74 -19.17 7.88 6.38
CA ASP A 74 -19.62 6.89 5.42
C ASP A 74 -19.70 7.49 4.01
N TYR A 75 -19.32 6.70 3.01
CA TYR A 75 -19.41 7.08 1.61
C TYR A 75 -19.99 5.94 0.78
N TYR A 76 -20.98 6.24 -0.07
CA TYR A 76 -21.73 5.24 -0.82
C TYR A 76 -21.44 5.37 -2.32
N ILE A 77 -21.14 4.24 -2.95
CA ILE A 77 -20.86 4.10 -4.38
C ILE A 77 -21.77 2.99 -4.92
N THR A 78 -22.45 3.27 -6.02
CA THR A 78 -23.25 2.29 -6.75
C THR A 78 -22.52 1.86 -8.01
N GLU A 79 -22.38 0.54 -8.19
CA GLU A 79 -21.74 -0.07 -9.36
C GLU A 79 -22.63 -1.12 -10.00
N ASP A 80 -22.42 -1.38 -11.28
CA ASP A 80 -23.08 -2.49 -11.97
C ASP A 80 -22.55 -3.83 -11.43
N VAL A 81 -23.43 -4.57 -10.76
CA VAL A 81 -23.13 -5.86 -10.12
C VAL A 81 -22.74 -6.96 -11.12
N ASP A 82 -23.01 -6.76 -12.41
CA ASP A 82 -22.63 -7.68 -13.47
C ASP A 82 -21.23 -7.40 -14.03
N SER A 83 -20.62 -6.28 -13.63
CA SER A 83 -19.26 -5.89 -13.98
C SER A 83 -18.32 -5.98 -12.77
N ASN A 84 -17.04 -6.13 -13.05
CA ASN A 84 -16.00 -6.05 -12.04
C ASN A 84 -15.57 -4.59 -11.83
N THR A 85 -15.33 -4.21 -10.58
CA THR A 85 -14.82 -2.88 -10.22
C THR A 85 -13.36 -2.98 -9.83
N LYS A 86 -12.47 -2.33 -10.58
CA LYS A 86 -11.05 -2.21 -10.24
C LYS A 86 -10.78 -0.93 -9.45
N ILE A 87 -10.13 -1.09 -8.30
CA ILE A 87 -9.88 -0.04 -7.32
C ILE A 87 -8.40 -0.08 -6.95
N ALA A 88 -7.73 1.07 -6.90
CA ALA A 88 -6.37 1.18 -6.42
C ALA A 88 -6.30 1.87 -5.06
N PHE A 89 -5.33 1.48 -4.24
CA PHE A 89 -5.04 2.04 -2.93
C PHE A 89 -3.57 2.45 -2.87
N ILE A 90 -3.35 3.69 -2.45
CA ILE A 90 -2.03 4.29 -2.19
C ILE A 90 -2.06 5.06 -0.86
N SER A 91 -0.90 5.40 -0.30
CA SER A 91 -0.83 6.21 0.92
C SER A 91 0.42 7.09 0.95
N ASP A 92 0.48 8.02 1.92
CA ASP A 92 1.70 8.79 2.23
C ASP A 92 2.36 9.39 0.97
N THR A 93 1.65 10.29 0.27
CA THR A 93 2.21 11.00 -0.90
C THR A 93 3.18 12.10 -0.52
N ARG A 94 3.00 12.69 0.68
CA ARG A 94 3.89 13.69 1.32
C ARG A 94 4.29 14.87 0.41
N PHE A 95 3.32 15.44 -0.30
CA PHE A 95 3.53 16.66 -1.07
C PHE A 95 4.11 17.77 -0.20
N GLY A 96 5.05 18.52 -0.76
CA GLY A 96 5.78 19.57 -0.05
C GLY A 96 7.09 19.10 0.58
N SER A 97 7.43 17.81 0.47
CA SER A 97 8.76 17.28 0.78
C SER A 97 9.60 17.13 -0.49
N LYS A 98 10.91 17.36 -0.40
CA LYS A 98 11.89 17.02 -1.46
C LYS A 98 11.95 15.51 -1.76
N ASN A 99 11.34 14.66 -0.93
CA ASN A 99 11.25 13.21 -1.08
C ASN A 99 9.96 12.72 -1.76
N GLU A 100 9.03 13.62 -2.09
CA GLU A 100 7.82 13.28 -2.86
C GLU A 100 8.17 12.59 -4.19
N GLN A 101 7.30 11.68 -4.65
CA GLN A 101 7.58 10.83 -5.83
C GLN A 101 6.56 11.07 -6.95
N ILE A 102 6.43 12.33 -7.40
CA ILE A 102 5.41 12.71 -8.41
C ILE A 102 5.55 11.90 -9.70
N ALA A 103 6.75 11.60 -10.20
CA ALA A 103 6.85 10.80 -11.43
C ALA A 103 6.39 9.34 -11.24
N ILE A 104 6.63 8.75 -10.06
CA ILE A 104 6.09 7.42 -9.72
C ILE A 104 4.56 7.51 -9.61
N LEU A 105 4.03 8.55 -8.97
CA LEU A 105 2.60 8.76 -8.87
C LEU A 105 1.95 8.93 -10.26
N ASN A 106 2.59 9.68 -11.17
CA ASN A 106 2.15 9.80 -12.56
C ASN A 106 2.17 8.45 -13.28
N ASP A 107 3.24 7.67 -13.13
CA ASP A 107 3.38 6.34 -13.75
C ASP A 107 2.31 5.37 -13.21
N MET A 108 2.03 5.41 -11.91
CA MET A 108 0.92 4.67 -11.28
C MET A 108 -0.42 5.04 -11.93
N TYR A 109 -0.76 6.32 -12.05
CA TYR A 109 -2.05 6.74 -12.62
C TYR A 109 -2.21 6.37 -14.10
N LYS A 110 -1.12 6.40 -14.88
CA LYS A 110 -1.15 5.89 -16.27
C LYS A 110 -1.46 4.39 -16.29
N ASN A 111 -0.76 3.61 -15.47
CA ASN A 111 -0.96 2.18 -15.36
C ASN A 111 -2.35 1.82 -14.81
N PHE A 112 -2.89 2.61 -13.87
CA PHE A 112 -4.26 2.48 -13.37
C PHE A 112 -5.27 2.70 -14.50
N ALA A 113 -5.05 3.70 -15.35
CA ALA A 113 -5.92 3.99 -16.48
C ALA A 113 -5.91 2.85 -17.51
N ILE A 114 -4.72 2.31 -17.83
CA ILE A 114 -4.56 1.15 -18.71
C ILE A 114 -5.25 -0.08 -18.11
N ALA A 115 -5.11 -0.30 -16.80
CA ALA A 115 -5.73 -1.42 -16.10
C ALA A 115 -7.25 -1.26 -15.92
N GLY A 116 -7.84 -0.12 -16.28
CA GLY A 116 -9.27 0.15 -16.10
C GLY A 116 -9.68 0.41 -14.64
N VAL A 117 -8.76 0.89 -13.81
CA VAL A 117 -9.07 1.34 -12.44
C VAL A 117 -10.01 2.54 -12.51
N LYS A 118 -11.13 2.47 -11.78
CA LYS A 118 -12.13 3.54 -11.72
C LYS A 118 -11.95 4.46 -10.51
N TYR A 119 -11.47 3.89 -9.41
CA TYR A 119 -11.32 4.58 -8.14
C TYR A 119 -9.91 4.42 -7.59
N VAL A 120 -9.32 5.52 -7.15
CA VAL A 120 -8.04 5.52 -6.41
C VAL A 120 -8.29 6.08 -5.01
N PHE A 121 -8.01 5.29 -3.99
CA PHE A 121 -8.06 5.73 -2.60
C PHE A 121 -6.68 6.12 -2.09
N VAL A 122 -6.55 7.36 -1.58
CA VAL A 122 -5.34 7.86 -0.92
C VAL A 122 -5.55 7.86 0.59
N LEU A 123 -4.82 7.00 1.29
CA LEU A 123 -5.03 6.77 2.71
C LEU A 123 -4.15 7.65 3.60
N GLY A 124 -4.35 8.98 3.50
CA GLY A 124 -3.78 9.95 4.43
C GLY A 124 -2.29 10.24 4.27
N ASN A 125 -1.85 11.26 5.02
CA ASN A 125 -0.54 11.91 4.89
C ASN A 125 -0.30 12.38 3.45
N LEU A 126 -1.26 13.13 2.92
CA LEU A 126 -1.17 13.71 1.60
C LEU A 126 0.00 14.70 1.51
N LEU A 127 0.16 15.50 2.55
CA LEU A 127 1.20 16.51 2.76
C LEU A 127 2.25 16.04 3.77
N GLU A 128 3.46 16.61 3.74
CA GLU A 128 4.51 16.33 4.73
C GLU A 128 4.22 16.94 6.10
N GLY A 129 3.50 18.07 6.09
CA GLY A 129 3.26 18.85 7.28
C GLY A 129 4.51 19.65 7.71
N PRO A 130 4.37 20.56 8.68
CA PRO A 130 5.49 21.34 9.16
C PRO A 130 6.33 20.55 10.17
N TYR A 131 7.62 20.85 10.21
CA TYR A 131 8.51 20.45 11.31
C TYR A 131 8.49 21.51 12.42
N LYS A 132 8.66 21.09 13.67
CA LYS A 132 8.60 21.96 14.86
C LYS A 132 9.80 21.68 15.77
N GLY A 133 10.28 22.70 16.49
CA GLY A 133 11.40 22.56 17.42
C GLY A 133 12.69 22.12 16.72
N GLU A 134 13.44 21.23 17.37
CA GLU A 134 14.70 20.67 16.83
C GLU A 134 14.53 20.01 15.46
N ASN A 135 13.41 19.30 15.25
CA ASN A 135 13.11 18.70 13.95
C ASN A 135 13.06 19.72 12.81
N ASN A 136 12.70 20.98 13.08
CA ASN A 136 12.74 22.02 12.05
C ASN A 136 14.17 22.40 11.68
N LEU A 137 15.09 22.43 12.64
CA LEU A 137 16.50 22.70 12.40
C LEU A 137 17.15 21.54 11.62
N GLU A 138 16.83 20.29 12.00
CA GLU A 138 17.43 19.09 11.42
C GLU A 138 16.84 18.75 10.03
N TYR A 139 15.52 18.87 9.88
CA TYR A 139 14.80 18.34 8.72
C TYR A 139 14.07 19.41 7.90
N GLY A 140 13.97 20.65 8.37
CA GLY A 140 13.29 21.75 7.66
C GLY A 140 13.80 21.97 6.24
N LYS A 141 15.09 21.76 6.00
CA LYS A 141 15.71 21.87 4.66
C LYS A 141 15.23 20.82 3.66
N SER A 142 14.56 19.77 4.13
CA SER A 142 13.94 18.73 3.29
C SER A 142 12.52 19.10 2.83
N LEU A 143 11.95 20.22 3.30
CA LEU A 143 10.70 20.75 2.79
C LEU A 143 10.95 21.61 1.56
N ILE A 144 10.02 21.55 0.61
CA ILE A 144 9.90 22.50 -0.50
C ILE A 144 9.30 23.80 0.08
N THR A 145 8.24 23.67 0.86
CA THR A 145 7.61 24.77 1.59
C THR A 145 7.12 24.27 2.95
N ASN A 146 7.18 25.13 3.96
CA ASN A 146 6.74 24.84 5.33
C ASN A 146 5.35 25.44 5.64
N ASP A 147 4.70 26.01 4.63
CA ASP A 147 3.40 26.67 4.72
C ASP A 147 2.26 25.72 4.34
N ALA A 148 1.13 25.80 5.06
CA ALA A 148 -0.03 24.95 4.85
C ALA A 148 -0.60 25.06 3.43
N TYR A 149 -0.82 26.30 2.96
CA TYR A 149 -1.36 26.57 1.63
C TYR A 149 -0.33 26.21 0.56
N GLY A 150 0.95 26.50 0.79
CA GLY A 150 2.02 26.14 -0.15
C GLY A 150 2.11 24.64 -0.41
N GLN A 151 2.03 23.79 0.63
CA GLN A 151 2.04 22.32 0.42
C GLN A 151 0.74 21.84 -0.25
N ALA A 152 -0.42 22.38 0.15
CA ALA A 152 -1.72 22.00 -0.42
C ALA A 152 -1.86 22.41 -1.89
N ASP A 153 -1.45 23.63 -2.25
CA ASP A 153 -1.46 24.12 -3.63
C ASP A 153 -0.48 23.35 -4.50
N HIS A 154 0.69 22.99 -3.96
CA HIS A 154 1.65 22.12 -4.67
C HIS A 154 1.03 20.74 -4.97
N LEU A 155 0.26 20.17 -4.04
CA LEU A 155 -0.52 18.96 -4.30
C LEU A 155 -1.57 19.20 -5.39
N ILE A 156 -2.42 20.21 -5.26
CA ILE A 156 -3.48 20.53 -6.23
C ILE A 156 -2.91 20.67 -7.64
N GLU A 157 -1.73 21.29 -7.74
CA GLU A 157 -1.04 21.58 -8.98
C GLU A 157 -0.43 20.34 -9.66
N TYR A 158 0.14 19.40 -8.89
CA TYR A 158 0.95 18.30 -9.43
C TYR A 158 0.35 16.91 -9.23
N PHE A 159 -0.67 16.76 -8.39
CA PHE A 159 -1.36 15.48 -8.23
C PHE A 159 -2.05 15.10 -9.55
N PRO A 160 -1.89 13.86 -10.06
CA PRO A 160 -2.44 13.44 -11.35
C PRO A 160 -3.93 13.74 -11.51
N LYS A 161 -4.31 14.16 -12.72
CA LYS A 161 -5.70 14.24 -13.17
C LYS A 161 -5.83 13.36 -14.41
N VAL A 162 -6.60 12.29 -14.32
CA VAL A 162 -6.78 11.34 -15.41
C VAL A 162 -8.27 11.09 -15.63
N GLU A 163 -8.75 11.33 -16.85
CA GLU A 163 -10.13 11.09 -17.21
C GLU A 163 -10.55 9.64 -16.98
N GLY A 164 -11.71 9.46 -16.33
CA GLY A 164 -12.25 8.15 -15.97
C GLY A 164 -11.80 7.62 -14.61
N ILE A 165 -10.83 8.28 -13.96
CA ILE A 165 -10.39 7.95 -12.59
C ILE A 165 -10.93 8.99 -11.61
N LYS A 166 -11.61 8.53 -10.56
CA LYS A 166 -11.97 9.35 -9.40
C LYS A 166 -10.98 9.08 -8.26
N THR A 167 -10.41 10.13 -7.70
CA THR A 167 -9.53 10.03 -6.53
C THR A 167 -10.33 10.33 -5.28
N LEU A 168 -10.32 9.44 -4.30
CA LEU A 168 -10.96 9.64 -3.00
C LEU A 168 -9.90 9.56 -1.91
N PHE A 169 -10.01 10.35 -0.85
CA PHE A 169 -8.94 10.39 0.14
C PHE A 169 -9.43 10.71 1.54
N ILE A 170 -8.76 10.10 2.52
CA ILE A 170 -8.83 10.50 3.94
C ILE A 170 -7.60 11.34 4.26
N THR A 171 -7.69 12.25 5.24
CA THR A 171 -6.53 13.02 5.72
C THR A 171 -5.86 12.35 6.91
N GLY A 172 -4.59 12.66 7.12
CA GLY A 172 -3.71 11.95 8.04
C GLY A 172 -3.01 12.78 9.10
N LYS A 173 -2.25 12.10 9.96
CA LYS A 173 -1.48 12.72 11.05
C LYS A 173 -0.65 13.92 10.58
N ASN A 174 -0.01 13.83 9.41
CA ASN A 174 0.82 14.93 8.91
C ASN A 174 -0.02 16.09 8.37
N ASP A 175 -1.11 15.79 7.67
CA ASP A 175 -2.07 16.79 7.18
C ASP A 175 -2.64 17.59 8.36
N HIS A 176 -3.00 16.89 9.45
CA HIS A 176 -3.59 17.50 10.65
C HIS A 176 -2.63 18.37 11.47
N LYS A 177 -1.33 18.37 11.15
CA LYS A 177 -0.41 19.32 11.79
C LYS A 177 -0.71 20.77 11.40
N PHE A 178 -1.37 20.98 10.26
CA PHE A 178 -1.81 22.27 9.75
C PHE A 178 -3.23 22.67 10.19
N SER A 179 -3.93 21.87 11.00
CA SER A 179 -5.34 22.13 11.38
C SER A 179 -5.60 23.43 12.15
N ARG A 180 -4.56 24.20 12.52
CA ARG A 180 -4.70 25.56 13.07
C ARG A 180 -4.72 26.66 12.00
N GLU A 181 -4.35 26.30 10.78
CA GLU A 181 -4.12 27.20 9.65
C GLU A 181 -5.01 26.83 8.45
N LEU A 182 -5.29 25.53 8.27
CA LEU A 182 -6.01 25.00 7.13
C LEU A 182 -6.63 23.62 7.43
N ASN A 183 -7.92 23.46 7.09
CA ASN A 183 -8.50 22.14 6.89
C ASN A 183 -8.09 21.62 5.50
N VAL A 184 -6.96 20.90 5.46
CA VAL A 184 -6.32 20.41 4.24
C VAL A 184 -7.30 19.62 3.35
N GLY A 185 -8.16 18.80 3.94
CA GLY A 185 -9.07 17.94 3.18
C GLY A 185 -10.15 18.72 2.45
N GLU A 186 -10.84 19.62 3.15
CA GLU A 186 -11.86 20.49 2.56
C GLU A 186 -11.26 21.44 1.51
N TYR A 187 -10.06 21.95 1.77
CA TYR A 187 -9.37 22.84 0.85
C TYR A 187 -9.05 22.15 -0.49
N ILE A 188 -8.46 20.96 -0.46
CA ILE A 188 -8.14 20.21 -1.68
C ILE A 188 -9.42 19.86 -2.46
N ALA A 189 -10.44 19.34 -1.79
CA ALA A 189 -11.68 18.92 -2.45
C ALA A 189 -12.46 20.09 -3.08
N ARG A 190 -12.33 21.31 -2.54
CA ARG A 190 -12.93 22.51 -3.14
C ARG A 190 -12.24 22.93 -4.44
N GLU A 191 -10.93 22.74 -4.54
CA GLU A 191 -10.15 23.18 -5.70
C GLU A 191 -9.97 22.07 -6.77
N ARG A 192 -10.26 20.81 -6.42
CA ARG A 192 -10.13 19.64 -7.30
C ARG A 192 -11.42 18.81 -7.32
N GLU A 193 -12.25 19.02 -8.34
CA GLU A 193 -13.51 18.27 -8.52
C GLU A 193 -13.32 16.75 -8.68
N ASP A 194 -12.15 16.31 -9.16
CA ASP A 194 -11.80 14.90 -9.31
C ASP A 194 -11.23 14.27 -8.02
N MET A 195 -11.04 15.06 -6.96
CA MET A 195 -10.54 14.61 -5.65
C MET A 195 -11.60 14.78 -4.56
N ILE A 196 -12.12 13.65 -4.05
CA ILE A 196 -13.20 13.62 -3.08
C ILE A 196 -12.65 13.39 -1.67
N TYR A 197 -12.87 14.35 -0.77
CA TYR A 197 -12.50 14.22 0.64
C TYR A 197 -13.52 13.35 1.39
N LEU A 198 -13.05 12.26 1.98
CA LEU A 198 -13.85 11.28 2.71
C LEU A 198 -13.90 11.53 4.23
N GLY A 199 -13.06 12.42 4.75
CA GLY A 199 -12.99 12.74 6.17
C GLY A 199 -11.62 12.48 6.81
N PRO A 200 -11.47 12.85 8.09
CA PRO A 200 -10.20 12.73 8.79
C PRO A 200 -9.96 11.30 9.28
N LYS A 201 -8.77 10.77 8.96
CA LYS A 201 -8.19 9.49 9.40
C LYS A 201 -8.92 8.21 8.98
N ALA A 202 -10.24 8.23 8.83
CA ALA A 202 -10.99 7.03 8.50
C ALA A 202 -12.31 7.34 7.79
N CYS A 203 -12.75 6.38 6.99
CA CYS A 203 -14.05 6.36 6.34
C CYS A 203 -14.46 4.91 6.06
N THR A 204 -15.74 4.60 6.21
CA THR A 204 -16.34 3.35 5.71
C THR A 204 -16.93 3.63 4.34
N VAL A 205 -16.50 2.86 3.34
CA VAL A 205 -16.96 3.01 1.96
C VAL A 205 -17.80 1.80 1.57
N HIS A 206 -18.98 2.07 1.05
CA HIS A 206 -19.96 1.07 0.64
C HIS A 206 -20.00 1.01 -0.88
N PHE A 207 -19.67 -0.13 -1.47
CA PHE A 207 -19.84 -0.44 -2.89
C PHE A 207 -21.02 -1.39 -3.03
N ASN A 208 -22.20 -0.87 -3.34
CA ASN A 208 -23.45 -1.63 -3.21
C ASN A 208 -23.59 -2.17 -1.75
N GLU A 209 -23.54 -3.49 -1.54
CA GLU A 209 -23.56 -4.11 -0.21
C GLU A 209 -22.16 -4.50 0.30
N VAL A 210 -21.10 -4.20 -0.46
CA VAL A 210 -19.71 -4.47 -0.06
C VAL A 210 -19.19 -3.35 0.81
N THR A 211 -18.64 -3.65 1.98
CA THR A 211 -18.20 -2.66 2.95
C THR A 211 -16.68 -2.66 3.14
N PHE A 212 -16.03 -1.52 2.85
CA PHE A 212 -14.60 -1.33 3.04
C PHE A 212 -14.30 -0.30 4.13
N LYS A 213 -13.50 -0.67 5.13
CA LYS A 213 -12.95 0.31 6.08
C LYS A 213 -11.64 0.87 5.56
N LEU A 214 -11.55 2.18 5.46
CA LEU A 214 -10.32 2.91 5.16
C LEU A 214 -9.83 3.56 6.44
N GLU A 215 -8.57 3.33 6.83
CA GLU A 215 -8.05 3.94 8.05
C GLU A 215 -6.54 4.19 8.03
N GLN A 216 -6.13 5.36 8.53
CA GLN A 216 -4.74 5.65 8.81
C GLN A 216 -4.38 5.28 10.26
N LEU A 217 -3.55 4.26 10.40
CA LEU A 217 -3.06 3.86 11.71
C LEU A 217 -2.10 4.88 12.31
N LYS A 218 -2.23 5.07 13.63
CA LYS A 218 -1.17 5.66 14.46
C LYS A 218 -0.14 4.58 14.81
N ALA A 219 0.54 4.03 13.81
CA ALA A 219 1.56 3.01 14.04
C ALA A 219 2.83 3.66 14.64
N GLY A 220 3.30 3.12 15.77
CA GLY A 220 4.63 3.38 16.32
C GLY A 220 5.70 2.53 15.62
N ASP A 221 6.93 2.60 16.11
CA ASP A 221 8.03 1.78 15.58
C ASP A 221 7.89 0.34 16.09
N ALA A 222 7.19 -0.50 15.33
CA ALA A 222 7.05 -1.92 15.62
C ALA A 222 8.22 -2.71 15.03
N TYR A 223 8.79 -3.64 15.79
CA TYR A 223 9.87 -4.51 15.32
C TYR A 223 9.40 -5.42 14.16
N THR A 224 8.15 -5.88 14.20
CA THR A 224 7.57 -6.72 13.15
C THR A 224 6.48 -5.99 12.39
N VAL A 225 6.54 -6.07 11.06
CA VAL A 225 5.69 -5.29 10.15
C VAL A 225 4.20 -5.63 10.28
N ALA A 226 3.88 -6.88 10.62
CA ALA A 226 2.50 -7.35 10.82
C ALA A 226 1.89 -6.95 12.18
N TYR A 227 2.69 -6.48 13.14
CA TYR A 227 2.20 -6.23 14.49
C TYR A 227 1.12 -5.13 14.56
N PRO A 228 1.30 -3.94 13.97
CA PRO A 228 0.27 -2.90 14.04
C PRO A 228 -1.07 -3.30 13.39
N PRO A 229 -1.11 -3.85 12.15
CA PRO A 229 -2.37 -4.29 11.54
C PRO A 229 -3.07 -5.40 12.33
N GLN A 230 -2.33 -6.40 12.83
CA GLN A 230 -2.94 -7.46 13.63
C GLN A 230 -3.46 -6.96 14.98
N THR A 231 -2.81 -5.96 15.58
CA THR A 231 -3.26 -5.36 16.84
C THR A 231 -4.53 -4.55 16.62
N TYR A 232 -4.59 -3.79 15.52
CA TYR A 232 -5.80 -3.07 15.10
C TYR A 232 -6.98 -4.02 14.90
N SER A 233 -6.77 -5.11 14.14
CA SER A 233 -7.80 -6.13 13.93
C SER A 233 -8.36 -6.71 15.24
N ARG A 234 -7.48 -6.95 16.22
CA ARG A 234 -7.86 -7.47 17.53
C ARG A 234 -8.56 -6.45 18.43
N SER A 235 -8.41 -5.15 18.18
CA SER A 235 -9.10 -4.11 18.96
C SER A 235 -10.53 -3.86 18.50
N MET A 236 -10.91 -4.33 17.31
CA MET A 236 -12.26 -4.16 16.79
C MET A 236 -13.26 -4.99 17.61
N SER A 237 -14.45 -4.45 17.82
CA SER A 237 -15.57 -5.14 18.47
C SER A 237 -16.18 -6.19 17.55
N SER A 238 -16.86 -7.19 18.11
CA SER A 238 -17.41 -8.35 17.37
C SER A 238 -18.46 -8.01 16.31
N TYR A 239 -19.03 -6.81 16.35
CA TYR A 239 -20.06 -6.33 15.42
C TYR A 239 -19.50 -5.39 14.32
N GLU A 240 -18.23 -5.01 14.43
CA GLU A 240 -17.53 -4.26 13.39
C GLU A 240 -17.04 -5.24 12.33
N ASP A 241 -17.94 -5.59 11.42
CA ASP A 241 -17.69 -6.54 10.34
C ASP A 241 -17.60 -5.79 9.01
N TYR A 242 -16.48 -5.96 8.33
CA TYR A 242 -16.20 -5.35 7.02
C TYR A 242 -15.79 -6.44 6.04
N ASP A 243 -16.11 -6.30 4.76
CA ASP A 243 -15.58 -7.22 3.75
C ASP A 243 -14.05 -7.08 3.61
N ALA A 244 -13.55 -5.85 3.70
CA ALA A 244 -12.12 -5.56 3.73
C ALA A 244 -11.76 -4.29 4.51
N ILE A 245 -10.55 -4.25 5.03
CA ILE A 245 -9.97 -3.08 5.72
C ILE A 245 -8.64 -2.72 5.05
N PHE A 246 -8.50 -1.47 4.63
CA PHE A 246 -7.29 -0.92 4.05
C PHE A 246 -6.65 0.07 5.01
N LEU A 247 -5.44 -0.28 5.47
CA LEU A 247 -4.71 0.42 6.52
C LEU A 247 -3.47 1.09 5.97
N SER A 248 -3.25 2.36 6.31
CA SER A 248 -2.00 3.07 6.04
C SER A 248 -1.20 3.39 7.29
N GLY A 249 -0.07 4.08 7.15
CA GLY A 249 0.79 4.49 8.26
C GLY A 249 1.83 3.45 8.69
N THR A 250 1.70 2.19 8.25
CA THR A 250 2.72 1.13 8.42
C THR A 250 3.79 1.14 7.33
N ARG A 251 3.49 1.80 6.18
CA ARG A 251 4.41 2.01 5.04
C ARG A 251 4.97 0.71 4.47
N SER A 252 4.14 -0.31 4.47
CA SER A 252 4.44 -1.68 4.08
C SER A 252 3.30 -2.20 3.23
N SER A 253 3.61 -2.99 2.20
CA SER A 253 2.60 -3.72 1.44
C SER A 253 2.40 -5.09 2.10
N GLN A 254 1.20 -5.34 2.62
CA GLN A 254 0.85 -6.61 3.27
C GLN A 254 -0.61 -6.99 2.96
N HIS A 255 -0.87 -8.29 2.87
CA HIS A 255 -2.23 -8.84 2.79
C HIS A 255 -2.36 -9.95 3.82
N PHE A 256 -3.40 -9.82 4.64
CA PHE A 256 -3.68 -10.68 5.77
C PHE A 256 -4.82 -11.64 5.42
N PRO A 257 -4.91 -12.80 6.11
CA PRO A 257 -6.05 -13.67 5.93
C PRO A 257 -7.32 -12.96 6.37
N ALA A 258 -8.48 -13.53 6.03
CA ALA A 258 -9.73 -13.13 6.66
C ALA A 258 -9.61 -13.36 8.18
N ILE A 259 -9.49 -12.28 8.95
CA ILE A 259 -9.50 -12.32 10.41
C ILE A 259 -10.90 -11.85 10.80
N ARG A 260 -11.69 -12.75 11.41
CA ARG A 260 -13.13 -12.52 11.67
C ARG A 260 -13.89 -12.19 10.37
N ASP A 261 -13.69 -13.03 9.36
CA ASP A 261 -14.29 -12.88 8.02
C ASP A 261 -13.94 -11.59 7.27
N THR A 262 -13.03 -10.78 7.82
CA THR A 262 -12.60 -9.50 7.25
C THR A 262 -11.19 -9.61 6.68
N GLN A 263 -11.01 -9.30 5.40
CA GLN A 263 -9.67 -9.21 4.81
C GLN A 263 -8.98 -7.91 5.21
N ILE A 264 -7.67 -7.96 5.51
CA ILE A 264 -6.93 -6.75 5.90
C ILE A 264 -5.76 -6.53 4.94
N PHE A 265 -5.56 -5.28 4.55
CA PHE A 265 -4.47 -4.83 3.71
C PHE A 265 -3.70 -3.73 4.41
N SER A 266 -2.37 -3.83 4.44
CA SER A 266 -1.53 -2.64 4.66
C SER A 266 -1.14 -2.09 3.30
N VAL A 267 -1.48 -0.82 3.09
CA VAL A 267 -1.27 -0.11 1.83
C VAL A 267 0.13 0.50 1.80
N PRO A 268 0.91 0.30 0.73
CA PRO A 268 2.23 0.91 0.57
C PRO A 268 2.15 2.45 0.47
N SER A 269 3.28 3.11 0.69
CA SER A 269 3.39 4.55 0.50
C SER A 269 3.74 4.90 -0.95
N VAL A 270 3.73 6.19 -1.28
CA VAL A 270 4.30 6.70 -2.55
C VAL A 270 5.61 7.48 -2.30
N VAL A 271 5.80 8.06 -1.12
CA VAL A 271 7.00 8.86 -0.79
C VAL A 271 8.27 8.00 -0.65
N GLU A 272 9.44 8.57 -0.95
CA GLU A 272 10.73 8.01 -0.46
C GLU A 272 10.85 8.21 1.06
N ARG A 273 11.70 7.42 1.73
CA ARG A 273 12.05 7.68 3.14
C ARG A 273 12.54 9.12 3.34
N THR A 274 11.73 9.92 4.03
CA THR A 274 12.12 11.28 4.45
C THR A 274 13.25 11.22 5.49
N PRO A 275 13.99 12.32 5.73
CA PRO A 275 15.02 12.36 6.76
C PRO A 275 14.51 11.94 8.14
N LEU A 276 13.30 12.36 8.52
CA LEU A 276 12.69 11.96 9.78
C LEU A 276 12.39 10.45 9.83
N MET A 277 11.92 9.86 8.72
CA MET A 277 11.75 8.41 8.64
C MET A 277 13.09 7.65 8.69
N LYS A 278 14.17 8.25 8.20
CA LYS A 278 15.53 7.72 8.32
C LYS A 278 15.98 7.74 9.78
N ALA A 279 15.80 8.88 10.47
CA ALA A 279 16.12 9.04 11.89
C ALA A 279 15.36 8.04 12.78
N ASN A 280 14.06 7.85 12.51
CA ASN A 280 13.21 6.90 13.25
C ASN A 280 13.40 5.43 12.83
N ARG A 281 14.35 5.11 11.93
CA ARG A 281 14.61 3.75 11.44
C ARG A 281 13.39 3.08 10.78
N GLN A 282 12.49 3.89 10.25
CA GLN A 282 11.25 3.42 9.64
C GLN A 282 11.51 2.90 8.24
N GLN A 283 11.13 1.65 7.99
CA GLN A 283 11.08 1.08 6.65
C GLN A 283 10.03 1.80 5.78
N ASN A 284 10.12 1.59 4.46
CA ASN A 284 9.18 2.16 3.53
C ASN A 284 9.12 1.33 2.25
N THR A 285 7.92 0.96 1.83
CA THR A 285 7.63 0.32 0.55
C THR A 285 6.90 1.31 -0.33
N ILE A 286 7.47 1.62 -1.51
CA ILE A 286 6.82 2.46 -2.50
C ILE A 286 6.01 1.55 -3.43
N GLY A 287 4.73 1.84 -3.64
CA GLY A 287 3.88 1.02 -4.49
C GLY A 287 2.40 1.36 -4.40
N ALA A 288 1.59 0.48 -4.99
CA ALA A 288 0.15 0.49 -4.89
C ALA A 288 -0.38 -0.93 -4.65
N THR A 289 -1.56 -1.01 -4.04
CA THR A 289 -2.37 -2.23 -4.00
C THR A 289 -3.58 -2.01 -4.89
N ILE A 290 -3.78 -2.84 -5.90
CA ILE A 290 -4.98 -2.83 -6.74
C ILE A 290 -5.86 -3.99 -6.31
N VAL A 291 -7.18 -3.81 -6.26
CA VAL A 291 -8.12 -4.90 -6.03
C VAL A 291 -9.16 -4.92 -7.14
N ASP A 292 -9.50 -6.12 -7.58
CA ASP A 292 -10.60 -6.40 -8.48
C ASP A 292 -11.76 -6.97 -7.66
N VAL A 293 -12.86 -6.22 -7.60
CA VAL A 293 -14.07 -6.54 -6.83
C VAL A 293 -15.12 -7.09 -7.79
N SER A 294 -15.64 -8.27 -7.48
CA SER A 294 -16.82 -8.82 -8.16
C SER A 294 -17.97 -9.01 -7.18
N TYR A 295 -19.19 -8.85 -7.67
CA TYR A 295 -20.40 -8.85 -6.87
C TYR A 295 -21.25 -10.10 -7.11
N THR A 296 -22.07 -10.45 -6.11
CA THR A 296 -23.22 -11.32 -6.34
C THR A 296 -24.34 -10.51 -6.99
N LYS A 297 -25.39 -11.21 -7.48
CA LYS A 297 -26.59 -10.54 -8.01
C LYS A 297 -27.31 -9.64 -6.99
N THR A 298 -27.05 -9.84 -5.70
CA THR A 298 -27.60 -8.99 -4.62
C THR A 298 -26.63 -7.89 -4.18
N GLY A 299 -25.52 -7.67 -4.90
CA GLY A 299 -24.54 -6.63 -4.58
C GLY A 299 -23.54 -6.95 -3.47
N LYS A 300 -23.57 -8.18 -2.91
CA LYS A 300 -22.61 -8.62 -1.88
C LYS A 300 -21.27 -8.99 -2.48
N LEU A 301 -20.21 -9.05 -1.66
CA LEU A 301 -18.89 -9.44 -2.13
C LEU A 301 -18.93 -10.89 -2.61
N LYS A 302 -18.58 -11.10 -3.88
CA LYS A 302 -18.37 -12.44 -4.45
C LYS A 302 -16.90 -12.82 -4.44
N ARG A 303 -16.03 -11.89 -4.81
CA ARG A 303 -14.57 -12.10 -4.84
C ARG A 303 -13.84 -10.77 -4.77
N LEU A 304 -12.72 -10.77 -4.07
CA LEU A 304 -11.77 -9.67 -3.97
C LEU A 304 -10.39 -10.20 -4.36
N LEU A 305 -9.86 -9.78 -5.51
CA LEU A 305 -8.55 -10.23 -6.00
C LEU A 305 -7.52 -9.11 -5.88
N PRO A 306 -6.50 -9.26 -5.01
CA PRO A 306 -5.46 -8.26 -4.86
C PRO A 306 -4.31 -8.47 -5.85
N GLU A 307 -3.83 -7.36 -6.39
CA GLU A 307 -2.61 -7.23 -7.16
C GLU A 307 -1.67 -6.23 -6.45
N VAL A 308 -0.39 -6.58 -6.35
CA VAL A 308 0.63 -5.70 -5.79
C VAL A 308 1.47 -5.11 -6.89
N MET A 309 1.62 -3.78 -6.86
CA MET A 309 2.39 -3.00 -7.84
C MET A 309 3.54 -2.24 -7.14
N PRO A 310 4.71 -2.87 -6.92
CA PRO A 310 5.83 -2.25 -6.21
C PRO A 310 6.69 -1.35 -7.10
N TYR A 311 7.37 -0.38 -6.48
CA TYR A 311 8.44 0.40 -7.07
C TYR A 311 9.68 0.31 -6.18
N TYR A 312 10.68 -0.46 -6.60
CA TYR A 312 11.84 -0.76 -5.77
C TYR A 312 12.86 0.38 -5.65
N LYS A 313 12.83 1.32 -6.61
CA LYS A 313 13.78 2.43 -6.70
C LYS A 313 13.00 3.75 -6.74
N PRO A 314 13.27 4.69 -5.82
CA PRO A 314 12.73 6.03 -5.93
C PRO A 314 13.33 6.73 -7.14
N SER A 315 12.57 7.67 -7.71
CA SER A 315 13.08 8.55 -8.76
C SER A 315 13.82 9.73 -8.14
N LYS A 316 14.98 10.08 -8.71
CA LYS A 316 15.86 11.15 -8.21
C LYS A 316 15.45 12.51 -8.78
N ASP A 317 15.55 13.56 -7.96
CA ASP A 317 15.35 14.98 -8.34
C ASP A 317 13.99 15.28 -9.03
N ASN A 318 12.97 14.48 -8.73
CA ASN A 318 11.65 14.57 -9.34
C ASN A 318 10.93 15.90 -9.06
N TYR A 319 11.02 16.40 -7.82
CA TYR A 319 10.30 17.61 -7.38
C TYR A 319 10.68 18.86 -8.22
N LEU A 320 11.83 18.82 -8.92
CA LEU A 320 12.33 19.93 -9.75
C LEU A 320 11.96 19.81 -11.22
N THR A 321 11.78 18.59 -11.71
CA THR A 321 11.84 18.27 -13.15
C THR A 321 10.56 17.62 -13.69
N THR A 322 9.67 17.13 -12.82
CA THR A 322 8.50 16.35 -13.21
C THR A 322 7.43 17.21 -13.90
N LYS A 323 6.86 16.69 -15.00
CA LYS A 323 5.70 17.29 -15.66
C LYS A 323 4.42 16.94 -14.92
N LYS A 324 3.49 17.88 -14.87
CA LYS A 324 2.11 17.62 -14.46
C LYS A 324 1.49 16.58 -15.39
N LEU A 325 0.68 15.70 -14.82
CA LEU A 325 -0.07 14.69 -15.57
C LEU A 325 -1.55 15.08 -15.58
N ASN A 326 -2.00 15.66 -16.68
CA ASN A 326 -3.40 16.03 -16.92
C ASN A 326 -3.85 15.32 -18.19
N VAL A 327 -4.47 14.15 -18.08
CA VAL A 327 -4.73 13.30 -19.24
C VAL A 327 -6.23 13.21 -19.49
N SER A 328 -6.63 13.46 -20.74
CA SER A 328 -7.99 13.21 -21.25
C SER A 328 -7.93 12.20 -22.40
N LYS A 329 -9.06 11.55 -22.68
CA LYS A 329 -9.22 10.72 -23.86
C LYS A 329 -9.47 11.61 -25.07
N ASN A 330 -8.75 11.37 -26.16
CA ASN A 330 -9.03 12.00 -27.45
C ASN A 330 -10.24 11.34 -28.13
N GLU A 331 -10.62 11.79 -29.33
CA GLU A 331 -11.77 11.25 -30.09
C GLU A 331 -11.63 9.75 -30.42
N LEU A 332 -10.40 9.21 -30.38
CA LEU A 332 -10.07 7.80 -30.61
C LEU A 332 -10.04 6.98 -29.32
N GLY A 333 -10.28 7.60 -28.16
CA GLY A 333 -10.23 6.98 -26.84
C GLY A 333 -8.83 6.85 -26.24
N GLU A 334 -7.80 7.42 -26.88
CA GLU A 334 -6.41 7.38 -26.42
C GLU A 334 -6.10 8.53 -25.45
N PHE A 335 -5.22 8.27 -24.50
CA PHE A 335 -4.87 9.21 -23.45
C PHE A 335 -3.86 10.27 -23.93
N GLU A 336 -4.25 11.54 -23.93
CA GLU A 336 -3.42 12.70 -24.29
C GLU A 336 -3.28 13.71 -23.15
N ASN A 337 -2.10 14.32 -23.00
CA ASN A 337 -1.83 15.31 -21.96
C ASN A 337 -2.39 16.68 -22.36
N THR A 338 -3.34 17.21 -21.59
CA THR A 338 -3.98 18.51 -21.80
C THR A 338 -3.18 19.64 -21.17
N LYS A 339 -3.25 20.83 -21.80
CA LYS A 339 -2.48 22.01 -21.38
C LYS A 339 -3.12 22.81 -20.25
N GLU A 340 -4.19 22.32 -19.61
CA GLU A 340 -4.87 23.13 -18.58
C GLU A 340 -3.91 23.51 -17.44
N VAL A 341 -3.80 24.81 -17.22
CA VAL A 341 -2.97 25.40 -16.17
C VAL A 341 -3.90 25.80 -15.04
N ILE A 342 -4.04 24.95 -14.03
CA ILE A 342 -4.52 25.42 -12.72
C ILE A 342 -3.42 26.34 -12.17
N GLN A 343 -3.75 27.61 -11.96
CA GLN A 343 -2.85 28.60 -11.38
C GLN A 343 -2.86 28.47 -9.86
N ASN A 344 -1.67 28.44 -9.27
CA ASN A 344 -1.46 28.39 -7.83
C ASN A 344 -1.83 29.74 -7.21
N LYS A 345 -2.94 29.80 -6.46
CA LYS A 345 -3.52 31.06 -5.96
C LYS A 345 -2.77 31.64 -4.76
N HIS A 346 -2.11 30.81 -3.94
CA HIS A 346 -1.49 31.23 -2.67
C HIS A 346 0.02 31.03 -2.63
N ALA A 347 0.62 30.54 -3.72
CA ALA A 347 2.06 30.60 -3.86
C ALA A 347 2.55 32.05 -3.75
N TYR A 348 3.25 32.34 -2.66
CA TYR A 348 4.27 33.41 -2.60
C TYR A 348 5.23 33.35 -3.80
N PHE A 349 5.28 32.18 -4.46
CA PHE A 349 6.09 31.80 -5.61
C PHE A 349 5.49 32.08 -6.97
N ASP A 350 4.24 32.56 -7.11
CA ASP A 350 3.69 32.80 -8.45
C ASP A 350 4.42 33.95 -9.14
N SER A 351 4.86 34.97 -8.40
CA SER A 351 5.76 36.03 -8.88
C SER A 351 7.17 35.50 -9.21
N ILE A 352 7.76 34.66 -8.36
CA ILE A 352 9.12 34.14 -8.57
C ILE A 352 9.18 33.09 -9.70
N ASP A 353 8.21 32.20 -9.82
CA ASP A 353 8.13 31.20 -10.88
C ASP A 353 7.73 31.84 -12.23
N LYS A 354 6.86 32.88 -12.22
CA LYS A 354 6.68 33.76 -13.40
C LYS A 354 7.99 34.38 -13.84
N ILE A 355 8.77 34.91 -12.89
CA ILE A 355 10.07 35.52 -13.20
C ILE A 355 11.05 34.48 -13.73
N TYR A 356 11.12 33.28 -13.15
CA TYR A 356 11.91 32.18 -13.66
C TYR A 356 11.53 31.78 -15.09
N ARG A 357 10.23 31.80 -15.44
CA ARG A 357 9.74 31.55 -16.80
C ARG A 357 10.14 32.66 -17.78
N LEU A 358 10.22 33.89 -17.30
CA LEU A 358 10.64 35.06 -18.08
C LEU A 358 12.17 35.16 -18.26
N LEU A 359 12.97 34.47 -17.43
CA LEU A 359 14.42 34.41 -17.56
C LEU A 359 14.84 33.69 -18.85
N LYS A 360 15.68 34.36 -19.63
CA LYS A 360 16.40 33.73 -20.76
C LYS A 360 17.46 32.76 -20.23
N LYS A 361 18.00 31.91 -21.10
CA LYS A 361 19.10 30.98 -20.76
C LYS A 361 20.30 31.74 -20.18
N GLU A 362 20.61 32.89 -20.77
CA GLU A 362 21.58 33.87 -20.27
C GLU A 362 20.99 35.26 -20.47
N GLN A 363 21.09 36.12 -19.45
CA GLN A 363 20.60 37.49 -19.49
C GLN A 363 21.51 38.38 -18.65
N SER A 364 21.77 39.60 -19.10
CA SER A 364 22.51 40.58 -18.28
C SER A 364 21.80 40.77 -16.93
N PHE A 365 22.57 40.73 -15.85
CA PHE A 365 22.06 40.98 -14.50
C PHE A 365 21.41 42.37 -14.42
N GLU A 366 22.04 43.37 -15.04
CA GLU A 366 21.55 44.75 -15.00
C GLU A 366 20.27 44.94 -15.82
N GLU A 367 20.20 44.32 -17.01
CA GLU A 367 18.97 44.35 -17.81
C GLU A 367 17.80 43.67 -17.10
N LEU A 368 18.06 42.54 -16.43
CA LEU A 368 17.04 41.83 -15.67
C LEU A 368 16.57 42.65 -14.46
N ARG A 369 17.52 43.26 -13.74
CA ARG A 369 17.25 44.16 -12.62
C ARG A 369 16.35 45.33 -13.04
N SER A 370 16.72 46.02 -14.12
CA SER A 370 15.92 47.13 -14.67
C SER A 370 14.56 46.66 -15.19
N LYS A 371 14.48 45.50 -15.84
CA LYS A 371 13.22 44.96 -16.36
C LYS A 371 12.21 44.62 -15.25
N LEU A 372 12.70 44.13 -14.12
CA LEU A 372 11.86 43.77 -12.97
C LEU A 372 11.59 44.94 -12.03
N ASP A 373 12.25 46.08 -12.23
CA ASP A 373 12.18 47.27 -11.38
C ASP A 373 12.49 46.96 -9.89
N ILE A 374 13.63 46.29 -9.66
CA ILE A 374 14.07 45.87 -8.32
C ILE A 374 15.52 46.30 -8.02
N SER A 375 15.89 46.29 -6.74
CA SER A 375 17.27 46.53 -6.32
C SER A 375 18.18 45.33 -6.64
N THR A 376 19.49 45.57 -6.63
CA THR A 376 20.51 44.51 -6.77
C THR A 376 20.34 43.43 -5.71
N ASP A 377 20.17 43.84 -4.44
CA ASP A 377 19.97 42.91 -3.31
C ASP A 377 18.67 42.10 -3.47
N ALA A 378 17.60 42.73 -3.97
CA ALA A 378 16.35 42.03 -4.24
C ALA A 378 16.51 40.98 -5.34
N LEU A 379 17.24 41.28 -6.42
CA LEU A 379 17.51 40.30 -7.48
C LEU A 379 18.37 39.14 -6.98
N TYR A 380 19.42 39.40 -6.19
CA TYR A 380 20.19 38.33 -5.54
C TYR A 380 19.34 37.50 -4.59
N GLY A 381 18.47 38.13 -3.79
CA GLY A 381 17.51 37.46 -2.92
C GLY A 381 16.56 36.55 -3.70
N MET A 382 16.03 37.03 -4.83
CA MET A 382 15.20 36.22 -5.72
C MET A 382 15.94 35.04 -6.33
N ILE A 383 17.20 35.23 -6.78
CA ILE A 383 18.03 34.13 -7.30
C ILE A 383 18.32 33.10 -6.19
N THR A 384 18.59 33.55 -4.97
CA THR A 384 18.79 32.69 -3.80
C THR A 384 17.55 31.84 -3.56
N ILE A 385 16.37 32.47 -3.55
CA ILE A 385 15.09 31.79 -3.43
C ILE A 385 14.93 30.76 -4.57
N LEU A 386 15.12 31.15 -5.83
CA LEU A 386 15.03 30.23 -6.97
C LEU A 386 15.90 28.97 -6.80
N ASN A 387 17.14 29.13 -6.37
CA ASN A 387 18.05 28.02 -6.12
C ASN A 387 17.59 27.11 -4.97
N GLU A 388 17.04 27.67 -3.88
CA GLU A 388 16.47 26.88 -2.77
C GLU A 388 15.26 26.03 -3.20
N TYR A 389 14.47 26.52 -4.16
CA TYR A 389 13.39 25.76 -4.81
C TYR A 389 13.89 24.86 -5.96
N GLY A 390 15.21 24.70 -6.10
CA GLY A 390 15.88 23.93 -7.16
C GLY A 390 15.52 24.35 -8.58
N ARG A 391 15.29 25.65 -8.77
CA ARG A 391 15.34 26.33 -10.06
C ARG A 391 16.77 26.88 -10.23
N PRO A 392 17.74 26.10 -10.75
CA PRO A 392 19.14 26.49 -10.72
C PRO A 392 19.40 27.71 -11.60
N VAL A 393 19.81 28.80 -10.95
CA VAL A 393 20.16 30.08 -11.57
C VAL A 393 21.47 30.56 -10.96
N ASP A 394 22.49 30.69 -11.80
CA ASP A 394 23.81 31.16 -11.41
C ASP A 394 23.99 32.63 -11.82
N VAL A 395 24.79 33.38 -11.06
CA VAL A 395 25.31 34.68 -11.50
C VAL A 395 26.77 34.47 -11.83
N VAL A 396 27.13 34.68 -13.10
CA VAL A 396 28.48 34.48 -13.62
C VAL A 396 29.01 35.78 -14.21
N ASP A 397 30.29 36.06 -14.03
CA ASP A 397 30.97 37.15 -14.73
C ASP A 397 31.43 36.65 -16.10
N ILE A 398 30.98 37.32 -17.16
CA ILE A 398 31.43 37.10 -18.54
C ILE A 398 32.00 38.42 -19.05
N ASN A 399 33.33 38.48 -19.17
CA ASN A 399 34.07 39.64 -19.69
C ASN A 399 33.74 40.97 -18.96
N GLY A 400 33.60 40.94 -17.63
CA GLY A 400 33.32 42.12 -16.79
C GLY A 400 31.84 42.49 -16.71
N THR A 401 30.95 41.66 -17.27
CA THR A 401 29.50 41.83 -17.17
C THR A 401 28.90 40.67 -16.37
N LEU A 402 28.16 40.99 -15.32
CA LEU A 402 27.39 39.99 -14.58
C LEU A 402 26.22 39.49 -15.42
N VAL A 403 26.14 38.18 -15.59
CA VAL A 403 25.11 37.48 -16.37
C VAL A 403 24.41 36.50 -15.45
N VAL A 404 23.08 36.57 -15.45
CA VAL A 404 22.20 35.58 -14.83
C VAL A 404 22.05 34.42 -15.82
N ARG A 405 22.61 33.26 -15.46
CA ARG A 405 22.59 32.03 -16.26
C ARG A 405 21.61 31.04 -15.65
N LYS A 406 20.61 30.66 -16.44
CA LYS A 406 19.65 29.63 -16.09
C LYS A 406 20.13 28.27 -16.57
N THR A 407 20.30 27.33 -15.65
CA THR A 407 20.70 25.96 -15.99
C THR A 407 19.44 25.13 -16.27
N PHE A 408 19.14 24.91 -17.56
CA PHE A 408 18.03 24.03 -17.92
C PHE A 408 18.39 22.57 -17.62
N GLN A 409 17.78 22.00 -16.59
CA GLN A 409 17.67 20.55 -16.50
C GLN A 409 16.68 20.07 -17.55
N LYS A 410 17.11 19.18 -18.46
CA LYS A 410 16.20 18.54 -19.42
C LYS A 410 15.12 17.80 -18.64
N ARG A 411 13.87 18.18 -18.84
CA ARG A 411 12.71 17.42 -18.36
C ARG A 411 12.75 16.04 -19.04
N LYS A 412 12.78 14.97 -18.26
CA LYS A 412 12.70 13.61 -18.77
C LYS A 412 11.29 13.09 -18.57
N ASP A 413 10.69 12.57 -19.63
CA ASP A 413 9.58 11.63 -19.47
C ASP A 413 10.23 10.29 -19.11
N ASN A 414 10.02 9.83 -17.88
CA ASN A 414 10.47 8.52 -17.46
C ASN A 414 9.23 7.61 -17.50
N ILE A 415 9.20 6.65 -18.43
CA ILE A 415 8.43 5.42 -18.19
C ILE A 415 9.21 4.72 -17.08
N ILE A 416 8.59 4.57 -15.92
CA ILE A 416 9.28 4.03 -14.74
C ILE A 416 9.07 2.53 -14.66
N LYS A 417 7.85 2.08 -14.92
CA LYS A 417 7.49 0.67 -14.97
C LYS A 417 7.06 0.28 -16.40
N PRO A 418 7.58 -0.84 -16.94
CA PRO A 418 7.13 -1.34 -18.24
C PRO A 418 5.65 -1.77 -18.18
N PRO A 419 4.90 -1.62 -19.28
CA PRO A 419 3.53 -2.12 -19.37
C PRO A 419 3.50 -3.65 -19.29
N LYS A 420 2.37 -4.24 -18.84
CA LYS A 420 2.28 -5.69 -18.59
C LYS A 420 2.49 -6.53 -19.85
N GLU A 421 2.17 -6.00 -21.01
CA GLU A 421 2.32 -6.65 -22.31
C GLU A 421 3.79 -6.86 -22.71
N GLU A 422 4.70 -6.08 -22.12
CA GLU A 422 6.16 -6.20 -22.31
C GLU A 422 6.82 -7.08 -21.25
N LEU A 423 6.07 -7.56 -20.25
CA LEU A 423 6.58 -8.36 -19.15
C LEU A 423 6.48 -9.87 -19.42
N ASN A 424 7.41 -10.61 -18.86
CA ASN A 424 7.29 -12.06 -18.77
C ASN A 424 6.18 -12.42 -17.77
N LYS A 425 5.33 -13.38 -18.12
CA LYS A 425 4.21 -13.84 -17.28
C LYS A 425 4.41 -15.30 -16.89
N LYS A 426 4.28 -15.60 -15.59
CA LYS A 426 4.21 -16.98 -15.08
C LYS A 426 2.99 -17.14 -14.17
N GLU A 427 2.20 -18.16 -14.42
CA GLU A 427 1.07 -18.56 -13.57
C GLU A 427 1.38 -19.89 -12.90
N ILE A 428 1.19 -19.98 -11.58
CA ILE A 428 1.46 -21.18 -10.80
C ILE A 428 0.36 -21.46 -9.78
N LEU A 429 0.18 -22.74 -9.45
CA LEU A 429 -0.56 -23.17 -8.26
C LEU A 429 0.43 -23.49 -7.14
N VAL A 430 0.15 -23.03 -5.93
CA VAL A 430 0.93 -23.33 -4.73
C VAL A 430 0.06 -24.13 -3.77
N VAL A 431 0.52 -25.33 -3.45
CA VAL A 431 -0.06 -26.26 -2.46
C VAL A 431 0.98 -26.50 -1.36
N SER A 432 0.55 -26.68 -0.13
CA SER A 432 1.45 -27.03 0.97
C SER A 432 0.73 -27.87 2.01
N ASP A 433 1.51 -28.57 2.84
CA ASP A 433 1.06 -29.21 4.06
C ASP A 433 -0.21 -30.05 3.84
N THR A 434 -0.12 -31.01 2.93
CA THR A 434 -1.23 -31.93 2.62
C THR A 434 -1.38 -33.03 3.67
N HIS A 435 -0.31 -33.35 4.40
CA HIS A 435 -0.30 -34.34 5.48
C HIS A 435 -0.96 -35.68 5.08
N TYR A 436 -0.70 -36.15 3.86
CA TYR A 436 -1.27 -37.41 3.39
C TYR A 436 -0.81 -38.57 4.26
N GLY A 437 -1.77 -39.39 4.70
CA GLY A 437 -1.56 -40.42 5.73
C GLY A 437 -2.18 -40.07 7.08
N SER A 438 -2.50 -38.80 7.32
CA SER A 438 -3.27 -38.33 8.48
C SER A 438 -4.77 -38.57 8.29
N ILE A 439 -5.49 -38.89 9.37
CA ILE A 439 -6.97 -38.92 9.35
C ILE A 439 -7.59 -37.52 9.16
N TRP A 440 -6.80 -36.46 9.34
CA TRP A 440 -7.21 -35.06 9.23
C TRP A 440 -7.01 -34.48 7.83
N CYS A 441 -6.26 -35.16 6.94
CA CYS A 441 -5.98 -34.62 5.61
C CYS A 441 -7.26 -34.47 4.78
N GLN A 442 -7.31 -33.44 3.93
CA GLN A 442 -8.46 -33.11 3.09
C GLN A 442 -8.08 -33.15 1.58
N PRO A 443 -7.86 -34.34 0.98
CA PRO A 443 -7.47 -34.41 -0.43
C PRO A 443 -8.50 -33.81 -1.39
N SER A 444 -9.78 -33.72 -1.00
CA SER A 444 -10.80 -33.02 -1.80
C SER A 444 -10.47 -31.55 -2.03
N MET A 445 -9.81 -30.89 -1.09
CA MET A 445 -9.40 -29.48 -1.20
C MET A 445 -8.28 -29.34 -2.25
N VAL A 446 -7.24 -30.17 -2.14
CA VAL A 446 -6.15 -30.28 -3.13
C VAL A 446 -6.71 -30.58 -4.53
N ASN A 447 -7.62 -31.54 -4.64
CA ASN A 447 -8.27 -31.89 -5.90
C ASN A 447 -9.02 -30.70 -6.49
N THR A 448 -9.67 -29.89 -5.66
CA THR A 448 -10.42 -28.70 -6.07
C THR A 448 -9.50 -27.62 -6.63
N ALA A 449 -8.43 -27.29 -5.91
CA ALA A 449 -7.47 -26.29 -6.36
C ALA A 449 -6.75 -26.72 -7.63
N CYS A 450 -6.33 -27.98 -7.72
CA CYS A 450 -5.70 -28.54 -8.92
C CYS A 450 -6.65 -28.57 -10.13
N TYR A 451 -7.92 -28.93 -9.92
CA TYR A 451 -8.93 -28.91 -10.97
C TYR A 451 -9.17 -27.49 -11.48
N GLU A 452 -9.30 -26.52 -10.58
CA GLU A 452 -9.44 -25.11 -10.94
C GLU A 452 -8.21 -24.59 -11.70
N ALA A 453 -7.00 -24.90 -11.21
CA ALA A 453 -5.75 -24.50 -11.86
C ALA A 453 -5.65 -25.06 -13.28
N TYR A 454 -5.95 -26.35 -13.45
CA TYR A 454 -5.95 -26.99 -14.76
C TYR A 454 -6.97 -26.37 -15.71
N ASN A 455 -8.19 -26.05 -15.24
CA ASN A 455 -9.21 -25.36 -16.04
C ASN A 455 -8.79 -23.94 -16.45
N ARG A 456 -7.92 -23.29 -15.68
CA ARG A 456 -7.31 -22.00 -16.00
C ARG A 456 -6.13 -22.11 -16.97
N GLY A 457 -5.69 -23.33 -17.29
CA GLY A 457 -4.50 -23.58 -18.11
C GLY A 457 -3.18 -23.49 -17.35
N ILE A 458 -3.22 -23.50 -16.00
CA ILE A 458 -2.03 -23.49 -15.17
C ILE A 458 -1.46 -24.91 -15.12
N THR A 459 -0.22 -25.08 -15.55
CA THR A 459 0.44 -26.39 -15.66
C THR A 459 1.51 -26.65 -14.62
N ASP A 460 2.04 -25.62 -13.97
CA ASP A 460 3.12 -25.74 -12.99
C ASP A 460 2.54 -25.66 -11.57
N PHE A 461 2.56 -26.80 -10.87
CA PHE A 461 2.08 -26.93 -9.49
C PHE A 461 3.27 -27.06 -8.55
N TYR A 462 3.31 -26.26 -7.49
CA TYR A 462 4.39 -26.26 -6.50
C TYR A 462 3.89 -26.78 -5.17
N HIS A 463 4.56 -27.80 -4.62
CA HIS A 463 4.28 -28.32 -3.28
C HIS A 463 5.36 -27.89 -2.27
N ILE A 464 4.98 -27.12 -1.26
CA ILE A 464 5.93 -26.46 -0.34
C ILE A 464 6.18 -27.30 0.92
N GLY A 465 6.35 -28.62 0.78
CA GLY A 465 6.68 -29.54 1.88
C GLY A 465 5.48 -30.04 2.70
N ASP A 466 5.76 -30.96 3.61
CA ASP A 466 4.82 -31.78 4.38
C ASP A 466 3.74 -32.42 3.50
N ILE A 467 4.22 -33.13 2.47
CA ILE A 467 3.38 -33.88 1.52
C ILE A 467 2.65 -35.00 2.27
N SER A 468 3.38 -35.71 3.12
CA SER A 468 2.92 -36.78 3.97
C SER A 468 2.85 -36.35 5.43
N ASP A 469 2.09 -37.08 6.26
CA ASP A 469 2.04 -36.78 7.70
C ASP A 469 3.26 -37.32 8.47
N GLY A 470 4.10 -38.12 7.81
CA GLY A 470 5.30 -38.66 8.40
C GLY A 470 5.03 -39.74 9.46
N ASP A 471 6.03 -40.00 10.27
CA ASP A 471 6.00 -40.91 11.41
C ASP A 471 6.65 -40.28 12.64
N TYR A 472 5.81 -39.65 13.45
CA TYR A 472 6.22 -39.06 14.72
C TYR A 472 6.04 -40.03 15.90
N SER A 473 5.72 -41.31 15.70
CA SER A 473 5.39 -42.25 16.78
C SER A 473 6.46 -42.33 17.89
N ARG A 474 7.74 -42.09 17.55
CA ARG A 474 8.86 -42.06 18.52
C ARG A 474 8.88 -40.83 19.43
N ILE A 475 8.37 -39.69 18.96
CA ILE A 475 8.44 -38.38 19.66
C ILE A 475 7.05 -37.98 20.17
N ARG A 476 5.99 -38.41 19.48
CA ARG A 476 4.58 -38.19 19.78
C ARG A 476 3.87 -39.56 19.75
N PRO A 477 3.92 -40.36 20.83
CA PRO A 477 3.33 -41.70 20.85
C PRO A 477 1.86 -41.76 20.44
N ASN A 478 1.08 -40.71 20.75
CA ASN A 478 -0.33 -40.60 20.35
C ASN A 478 -0.55 -40.40 18.85
N HIS A 479 0.48 -40.04 18.07
CA HIS A 479 0.39 -39.82 16.62
C HIS A 479 -0.09 -41.07 15.87
N ILE A 480 0.15 -42.26 16.40
CA ILE A 480 -0.37 -43.52 15.84
C ILE A 480 -1.91 -43.51 15.70
N HIS A 481 -2.62 -42.79 16.56
CA HIS A 481 -4.08 -42.70 16.50
C HIS A 481 -4.58 -41.61 15.54
N GLU A 482 -3.67 -40.83 14.96
CA GLU A 482 -3.97 -39.72 14.04
C GLU A 482 -3.56 -40.03 12.58
N VAL A 483 -3.01 -41.22 12.33
CA VAL A 483 -2.68 -41.72 10.99
C VAL A 483 -3.51 -42.95 10.63
N PHE A 484 -3.93 -43.04 9.37
CA PHE A 484 -4.56 -44.25 8.82
C PHE A 484 -3.58 -45.12 8.02
N LEU A 485 -2.39 -44.58 7.71
CA LEU A 485 -1.31 -45.29 7.00
C LEU A 485 -0.02 -45.23 7.81
N TYR A 486 0.45 -46.41 8.22
CA TYR A 486 1.68 -46.57 9.00
C TYR A 486 2.90 -46.77 8.11
N GLY A 487 3.99 -46.10 8.48
CA GLY A 487 5.29 -46.22 7.81
C GLY A 487 5.34 -45.56 6.43
N ALA A 488 6.55 -45.47 5.89
CA ALA A 488 6.82 -44.75 4.65
C ALA A 488 6.07 -45.33 3.43
N THR A 489 6.02 -46.65 3.29
CA THR A 489 5.44 -47.32 2.10
C THR A 489 3.95 -46.98 1.91
N GLY A 490 3.17 -46.99 2.99
CA GLY A 490 1.74 -46.70 2.93
C GLY A 490 1.48 -45.26 2.48
N GLN A 491 2.17 -44.30 3.12
CA GLN A 491 2.02 -42.88 2.79
C GLN A 491 2.54 -42.56 1.38
N ILE A 492 3.67 -43.13 0.94
CA ILE A 492 4.18 -43.01 -0.44
C ILE A 492 3.14 -43.47 -1.46
N ASN A 493 2.55 -44.66 -1.26
CA ASN A 493 1.57 -45.20 -2.20
C ASN A 493 0.32 -44.32 -2.25
N TYR A 494 -0.15 -43.84 -1.10
CA TYR A 494 -1.29 -42.95 -1.04
C TYR A 494 -1.05 -41.62 -1.76
N VAL A 495 0.15 -41.04 -1.65
CA VAL A 495 0.54 -39.84 -2.44
C VAL A 495 0.51 -40.14 -3.94
N ILE A 496 1.06 -41.28 -4.38
CA ILE A 496 1.10 -41.66 -5.80
C ILE A 496 -0.31 -41.82 -6.39
N GLU A 497 -1.23 -42.37 -5.59
CA GLU A 497 -2.61 -42.65 -5.96
C GLU A 497 -3.50 -41.40 -5.93
N ASN A 498 -3.36 -40.54 -4.91
CA ASN A 498 -4.31 -39.47 -4.63
C ASN A 498 -3.84 -38.07 -5.03
N LEU A 499 -2.54 -37.81 -5.16
CA LEU A 499 -2.07 -36.51 -5.62
C LEU A 499 -2.52 -36.31 -7.09
N PRO A 500 -3.28 -35.24 -7.42
CA PRO A 500 -3.90 -35.06 -8.73
C PRO A 500 -2.94 -35.22 -9.92
N LYS A 501 -3.46 -35.81 -11.00
CA LYS A 501 -2.78 -36.01 -12.29
C LYS A 501 -3.62 -35.39 -13.39
N TYR A 502 -3.00 -34.53 -14.19
CA TYR A 502 -3.62 -33.95 -15.37
C TYR A 502 -2.61 -33.94 -16.54
N PRO A 503 -3.06 -34.11 -17.79
CA PRO A 503 -2.18 -34.03 -18.95
C PRO A 503 -1.43 -32.69 -19.02
N GLY A 504 -0.11 -32.72 -19.20
CA GLY A 504 0.72 -31.52 -19.34
C GLY A 504 1.01 -30.77 -18.02
N VAL A 505 0.45 -31.21 -16.89
CA VAL A 505 0.77 -30.66 -15.57
C VAL A 505 2.05 -31.29 -15.02
N LYS A 506 2.87 -30.48 -14.34
CA LYS A 506 4.05 -30.93 -13.60
C LYS A 506 3.99 -30.43 -12.15
N TRP A 507 4.25 -31.35 -11.22
CA TRP A 507 4.47 -31.05 -9.81
C TRP A 507 5.95 -30.80 -9.54
N HIS A 508 6.22 -29.73 -8.81
CA HIS A 508 7.53 -29.31 -8.34
C HIS A 508 7.51 -29.25 -6.82
N ALA A 509 8.13 -30.22 -6.15
CA ALA A 509 7.93 -30.41 -4.72
C ALA A 509 9.24 -30.36 -3.94
N ILE A 510 9.22 -29.66 -2.81
CA ILE A 510 10.18 -29.88 -1.72
C ILE A 510 9.54 -30.78 -0.65
N GLN A 511 10.37 -31.41 0.17
CA GLN A 511 9.91 -32.09 1.39
C GLN A 511 9.90 -31.13 2.57
N GLY A 512 9.07 -31.43 3.55
CA GLY A 512 9.06 -30.74 4.83
C GLY A 512 9.55 -31.62 5.98
N SER A 513 9.29 -31.14 7.19
CA SER A 513 9.75 -31.78 8.42
C SER A 513 9.03 -33.10 8.73
N HIS A 514 7.76 -33.22 8.35
CA HIS A 514 6.99 -34.45 8.47
C HIS A 514 7.55 -35.52 7.53
N ASP A 515 7.79 -35.18 6.27
CA ASP A 515 8.32 -36.13 5.29
C ASP A 515 9.71 -36.67 5.70
N GLN A 516 10.53 -35.81 6.32
CA GLN A 516 11.89 -36.15 6.76
C GLN A 516 11.92 -37.23 7.84
N THR A 517 10.84 -37.39 8.61
CA THR A 517 10.75 -38.45 9.63
C THR A 517 10.89 -39.84 9.02
N HIS A 518 10.45 -40.04 7.77
CA HIS A 518 10.65 -41.31 7.07
C HIS A 518 12.13 -41.58 6.76
N GLN A 519 12.91 -40.55 6.49
CA GLN A 519 14.35 -40.67 6.30
C GLN A 519 15.02 -41.07 7.61
N PHE A 520 14.64 -40.45 8.73
CA PHE A 520 15.22 -40.75 10.04
C PHE A 520 14.82 -42.13 10.57
N ASN A 521 13.58 -42.54 10.37
CA ASN A 521 13.07 -43.79 10.93
C ASN A 521 13.35 -45.00 10.04
N TYR A 522 13.38 -44.82 8.71
CA TYR A 522 13.40 -45.91 7.72
C TYR A 522 14.48 -45.76 6.64
N GLY A 523 15.21 -44.65 6.58
CA GLY A 523 16.18 -44.39 5.51
C GLY A 523 15.55 -44.07 4.16
N VAL A 524 14.27 -43.66 4.13
CA VAL A 524 13.52 -43.42 2.88
C VAL A 524 13.25 -41.93 2.68
N VAL A 525 13.61 -41.43 1.50
CA VAL A 525 13.27 -40.07 1.04
C VAL A 525 11.94 -40.15 0.27
N LEU A 526 10.83 -39.82 0.93
CA LEU A 526 9.48 -40.00 0.39
C LEU A 526 9.29 -39.38 -1.01
N ALA A 527 9.67 -38.12 -1.20
CA ALA A 527 9.44 -37.43 -2.48
C ALA A 527 10.28 -38.00 -3.64
N ASP A 528 11.48 -38.52 -3.37
CA ASP A 528 12.32 -39.21 -4.35
C ASP A 528 11.65 -40.53 -4.81
N GLU A 529 11.07 -41.29 -3.89
CA GLU A 529 10.31 -42.50 -4.21
C GLU A 529 9.02 -42.21 -5.00
N VAL A 530 8.36 -41.08 -4.72
CA VAL A 530 7.22 -40.61 -5.53
C VAL A 530 7.68 -40.25 -6.94
N ALA A 531 8.75 -39.45 -7.08
CA ALA A 531 9.29 -39.02 -8.37
C ALA A 531 9.70 -40.20 -9.28
N LYS A 532 10.28 -41.27 -8.72
CA LYS A 532 10.60 -42.50 -9.47
C LYS A 532 9.37 -43.17 -10.11
N LYS A 533 8.19 -42.98 -9.53
CA LYS A 533 6.93 -43.63 -9.95
C LYS A 533 5.95 -42.66 -10.64
N ARG A 534 6.20 -41.35 -10.56
CA ARG A 534 5.36 -40.27 -11.10
C ARG A 534 6.20 -39.40 -12.04
N PRO A 535 6.16 -39.62 -13.36
CA PRO A 535 6.95 -38.82 -14.30
C PRO A 535 6.52 -37.34 -14.35
N ASP A 536 5.32 -37.04 -13.88
CA ASP A 536 4.77 -35.69 -13.71
C ASP A 536 5.17 -35.04 -12.37
N PHE A 537 6.01 -35.68 -11.56
CA PHE A 537 6.43 -35.19 -10.24
C PHE A 537 7.94 -35.07 -10.14
N GLU A 538 8.41 -33.87 -9.79
CA GLU A 538 9.82 -33.54 -9.61
C GLU A 538 10.11 -33.20 -8.16
N TYR A 539 11.06 -33.92 -7.57
CA TYR A 539 11.60 -33.62 -6.26
C TYR A 539 12.76 -32.62 -6.36
N LEU A 540 12.65 -31.49 -5.66
CA LEU A 540 13.60 -30.38 -5.74
C LEU A 540 14.55 -30.30 -4.54
N GLY A 541 14.20 -30.91 -3.40
CA GLY A 541 15.07 -30.94 -2.21
C GLY A 541 14.34 -31.03 -0.88
N GLN A 542 15.10 -31.28 0.19
CA GLN A 542 14.62 -31.30 1.57
C GLN A 542 14.59 -29.88 2.14
N ASP A 543 13.44 -29.47 2.69
CA ASP A 543 13.13 -28.18 3.32
C ASP A 543 13.25 -26.95 2.42
N ARG A 544 14.10 -26.94 1.40
CA ARG A 544 14.36 -25.73 0.60
C ARG A 544 14.78 -26.07 -0.82
N ALA A 545 14.30 -25.26 -1.76
CA ALA A 545 14.82 -25.23 -3.12
C ALA A 545 14.77 -23.80 -3.69
N PHE A 546 15.60 -23.55 -4.69
CA PHE A 546 15.49 -22.36 -5.53
C PHE A 546 15.11 -22.79 -6.94
N VAL A 547 14.05 -22.18 -7.47
CA VAL A 547 13.63 -22.34 -8.86
C VAL A 547 13.72 -20.98 -9.56
N TYR A 548 13.70 -21.01 -10.89
CA TYR A 548 13.95 -19.83 -11.70
C TYR A 548 12.87 -19.75 -12.79
N PHE A 549 12.15 -18.64 -12.82
CA PHE A 549 11.31 -18.25 -13.96
C PHE A 549 12.14 -17.28 -14.78
N ASP A 550 12.88 -17.82 -15.75
CA ASP A 550 13.98 -17.13 -16.41
C ASP A 550 14.98 -16.53 -15.40
N ASN A 551 15.06 -15.20 -15.29
CA ASN A 551 15.93 -14.53 -14.31
C ASN A 551 15.26 -14.27 -12.95
N CYS A 552 13.95 -14.54 -12.81
CA CYS A 552 13.22 -14.38 -11.57
C CYS A 552 13.51 -15.56 -10.62
N LYS A 553 14.36 -15.31 -9.62
CA LYS A 553 14.73 -16.29 -8.59
C LYS A 553 13.61 -16.45 -7.56
N VAL A 554 13.09 -17.66 -7.41
CA VAL A 554 12.02 -18.02 -6.47
C VAL A 554 12.55 -19.02 -5.45
N GLU A 555 12.24 -18.78 -4.18
CA GLU A 555 12.54 -19.68 -3.07
C GLU A 555 11.29 -20.44 -2.65
N LEU A 556 11.41 -21.77 -2.61
CA LEU A 556 10.47 -22.66 -1.93
C LEU A 556 11.12 -23.03 -0.60
N PHE A 557 10.42 -22.83 0.52
CA PHE A 557 11.00 -23.09 1.83
C PHE A 557 9.99 -23.62 2.83
N HIS A 558 10.21 -24.81 3.35
CA HIS A 558 9.47 -25.43 4.42
C HIS A 558 10.30 -25.36 5.72
N PRO A 559 10.15 -24.29 6.53
CA PRO A 559 10.97 -24.09 7.72
C PRO A 559 10.60 -25.08 8.83
N GLY A 560 11.54 -25.37 9.73
CA GLY A 560 11.24 -26.11 10.96
C GLY A 560 10.75 -25.23 12.14
N GLY A 561 10.40 -25.89 13.24
CA GLY A 561 10.11 -25.26 14.55
C GLY A 561 8.63 -24.88 14.77
N GLY A 562 8.34 -24.04 15.75
CA GLY A 562 6.97 -23.58 16.03
C GLY A 562 6.55 -22.35 15.21
N THR A 563 5.23 -22.13 15.10
CA THR A 563 4.63 -20.94 14.48
C THR A 563 4.67 -19.72 15.42
N SER A 564 4.54 -18.50 14.87
CA SER A 564 4.51 -17.24 15.65
C SER A 564 3.12 -16.61 15.71
N ARG A 565 2.79 -15.96 16.83
CA ARG A 565 1.52 -15.21 16.99
C ARG A 565 1.38 -14.04 16.01
N ILE A 566 2.49 -13.39 15.69
CA ILE A 566 2.57 -12.33 14.69
C ILE A 566 3.09 -12.94 13.39
N LEU A 567 2.35 -12.73 12.30
CA LEU A 567 2.53 -13.48 11.04
C LEU A 567 3.90 -13.22 10.42
N SER A 568 4.39 -11.98 10.48
CA SER A 568 5.67 -11.62 9.87
C SER A 568 6.90 -12.07 10.68
N THR A 569 6.79 -12.45 11.96
CA THR A 569 7.98 -12.61 12.83
C THR A 569 9.00 -13.61 12.28
N LYS A 570 8.58 -14.86 12.04
CA LYS A 570 9.46 -15.91 11.52
C LYS A 570 9.98 -15.60 10.11
N PRO A 571 9.13 -15.25 9.12
CA PRO A 571 9.63 -14.94 7.79
C PRO A 571 10.55 -13.71 7.75
N GLN A 572 10.23 -12.65 8.50
CA GLN A 572 11.05 -11.44 8.57
C GLN A 572 12.44 -11.73 9.14
N ASN A 573 12.51 -12.45 10.27
CA ASN A 573 13.80 -12.86 10.86
C ASN A 573 14.63 -13.71 9.87
N GLY A 574 13.99 -14.55 9.07
CA GLY A 574 14.67 -15.34 8.03
C GLY A 574 15.20 -14.47 6.89
N ILE A 575 14.43 -13.46 6.45
CA ILE A 575 14.85 -12.51 5.42
C ILE A 575 15.99 -11.60 5.92
N ASP A 576 15.97 -11.21 7.20
CA ASP A 576 17.01 -10.37 7.80
C ASP A 576 18.39 -11.02 7.78
N GLN A 577 18.44 -12.35 7.89
CA GLN A 577 19.65 -13.15 7.83
C GLN A 577 20.17 -13.41 6.41
N MET A 578 19.39 -13.07 5.36
CA MET A 578 19.83 -13.26 3.98
C MET A 578 20.94 -12.26 3.63
N ALA A 579 22.05 -12.78 3.10
CA ALA A 579 23.12 -11.98 2.55
C ALA A 579 22.62 -11.09 1.41
N SER A 580 23.22 -9.90 1.26
CA SER A 580 22.94 -9.05 0.11
C SER A 580 23.34 -9.77 -1.19
N GLY A 581 22.51 -9.67 -2.24
CA GLY A 581 22.75 -10.33 -3.53
C GLY A 581 22.29 -11.79 -3.63
N THR A 582 21.97 -12.47 -2.53
CA THR A 582 21.45 -13.85 -2.58
C THR A 582 19.92 -13.94 -2.49
N LYS A 583 19.28 -12.81 -2.20
CA LYS A 583 17.84 -12.69 -1.97
C LYS A 583 17.03 -13.19 -3.17
N PRO A 584 16.05 -14.07 -2.96
CA PRO A 584 15.05 -14.37 -3.98
C PRO A 584 14.15 -13.15 -4.21
N LYS A 585 13.45 -13.14 -5.35
CA LYS A 585 12.42 -12.15 -5.69
C LYS A 585 11.08 -12.52 -5.05
N LEU A 586 10.81 -13.82 -4.97
CA LEU A 586 9.65 -14.43 -4.31
C LEU A 586 10.09 -15.55 -3.35
N SER A 587 9.54 -15.59 -2.14
CA SER A 587 9.77 -16.61 -1.12
C SER A 587 8.42 -17.17 -0.65
N ILE A 588 8.17 -18.44 -0.94
CA ILE A 588 6.92 -19.13 -0.60
C ILE A 588 7.22 -20.13 0.51
N ARG A 589 6.47 -20.04 1.62
CA ARG A 589 6.78 -20.80 2.84
C ARG A 589 5.62 -21.61 3.38
N GLY A 590 5.82 -22.93 3.48
CA GLY A 590 4.88 -23.86 4.13
C GLY A 590 4.99 -23.88 5.65
N HIS A 591 4.63 -25.02 6.26
CA HIS A 591 4.81 -25.40 7.67
C HIS A 591 3.93 -24.66 8.68
N TYR A 592 3.68 -23.37 8.46
CA TYR A 592 3.00 -22.53 9.46
C TYR A 592 1.48 -22.57 9.40
N HIS A 593 0.91 -23.18 8.35
CA HIS A 593 -0.54 -23.37 8.13
C HIS A 593 -1.31 -22.05 8.16
N LYS A 594 -0.72 -21.01 7.56
CA LYS A 594 -1.20 -19.63 7.60
C LYS A 594 -1.12 -19.00 6.23
N ILE A 595 -2.00 -18.03 6.00
CA ILE A 595 -2.05 -17.21 4.79
C ILE A 595 -1.60 -15.82 5.18
N TYR A 596 -0.63 -15.29 4.45
CA TYR A 596 -0.08 -13.97 4.70
C TYR A 596 0.87 -13.60 3.56
N TYR A 597 0.75 -12.37 3.08
CA TYR A 597 1.69 -11.77 2.14
C TYR A 597 2.36 -10.55 2.76
N MET A 598 3.65 -10.37 2.49
CA MET A 598 4.35 -9.10 2.70
C MET A 598 5.40 -8.84 1.62
N LEU A 599 5.57 -7.58 1.25
CA LEU A 599 6.78 -7.11 0.56
C LEU A 599 7.77 -6.59 1.59
N TYR A 600 8.90 -7.27 1.74
CA TYR A 600 9.90 -6.92 2.74
C TYR A 600 11.33 -7.05 2.20
N ARG A 601 12.12 -5.96 2.29
CA ARG A 601 13.50 -5.88 1.75
C ARG A 601 13.61 -6.32 0.28
N ASN A 602 12.61 -5.96 -0.53
CA ASN A 602 12.44 -6.30 -1.95
C ASN A 602 12.22 -7.79 -2.22
N ILE A 603 11.66 -8.52 -1.25
CA ILE A 603 11.25 -9.92 -1.38
C ILE A 603 9.74 -9.98 -1.19
N HIS A 604 9.04 -10.50 -2.19
CA HIS A 604 7.65 -10.93 -2.05
C HIS A 604 7.64 -12.20 -1.19
N MET A 605 7.01 -12.18 -0.03
CA MET A 605 6.99 -13.31 0.88
C MET A 605 5.56 -13.75 1.13
N LEU A 606 5.31 -15.04 0.95
CA LEU A 606 4.02 -15.69 1.16
C LEU A 606 4.15 -16.79 2.22
N LEU A 607 3.22 -16.83 3.16
CA LEU A 607 2.93 -18.03 3.93
C LEU A 607 1.84 -18.82 3.20
N ALA A 608 2.17 -20.05 2.83
CA ALA A 608 1.27 -21.00 2.19
C ALA A 608 0.34 -21.64 3.25
N PRO A 609 -0.97 -21.71 2.96
CA PRO A 609 -1.94 -22.47 3.76
C PRO A 609 -1.68 -23.97 3.73
N CYS A 610 -2.50 -24.73 4.45
CA CYS A 610 -2.46 -26.20 4.51
C CYS A 610 -3.71 -26.83 3.89
N ASN A 611 -3.68 -28.16 3.72
CA ASN A 611 -4.84 -28.95 3.28
C ASN A 611 -5.21 -30.02 4.32
N VAL A 612 -5.13 -29.66 5.60
CA VAL A 612 -5.42 -30.51 6.75
C VAL A 612 -6.36 -29.80 7.73
N ASP A 613 -7.35 -30.53 8.25
CA ASP A 613 -8.24 -30.04 9.30
C ASP A 613 -7.49 -29.94 10.65
N GLN A 614 -8.08 -29.24 11.62
CA GLN A 614 -7.45 -29.02 12.92
C GLN A 614 -7.22 -30.35 13.67
N SER A 615 -5.96 -30.78 13.76
CA SER A 615 -5.59 -32.01 14.49
C SER A 615 -5.64 -31.81 16.01
N SER A 616 -5.67 -32.92 16.77
CA SER A 616 -5.65 -32.84 18.24
C SER A 616 -4.36 -32.18 18.76
N PHE A 617 -3.23 -32.35 18.06
CA PHE A 617 -1.99 -31.66 18.40
C PHE A 617 -2.12 -30.14 18.21
N MET A 618 -2.67 -29.70 17.08
CA MET A 618 -2.88 -28.26 16.81
C MET A 618 -3.81 -27.65 17.84
N MET A 619 -4.95 -28.29 18.11
CA MET A 619 -5.93 -27.84 19.10
C MET A 619 -5.31 -27.73 20.50
N LYS A 620 -4.56 -28.74 20.96
CA LYS A 620 -3.90 -28.72 22.28
C LYS A 620 -2.84 -27.63 22.43
N ASN A 621 -2.25 -27.18 21.33
CA ASN A 621 -1.22 -26.14 21.31
C ASN A 621 -1.76 -24.77 20.86
N GLU A 622 -3.09 -24.63 20.73
CA GLU A 622 -3.75 -23.40 20.28
C GLU A 622 -3.20 -22.89 18.93
N LEU A 623 -2.91 -23.82 18.02
CA LEU A 623 -2.38 -23.53 16.70
C LEU A 623 -3.56 -23.39 15.71
N PRO A 624 -3.84 -22.17 15.20
CA PRO A 624 -4.82 -22.01 14.14
C PRO A 624 -4.23 -22.55 12.83
N ASN A 625 -5.06 -23.26 12.08
CA ASN A 625 -4.79 -23.66 10.70
C ASN A 625 -5.73 -22.88 9.75
N LEU A 626 -5.21 -22.51 8.59
CA LEU A 626 -6.00 -21.98 7.48
C LEU A 626 -5.89 -22.95 6.31
N MET A 627 -7.04 -23.46 5.88
CA MET A 627 -7.14 -24.44 4.80
C MET A 627 -7.29 -23.72 3.46
N GLY A 628 -6.46 -24.08 2.48
CA GLY A 628 -6.45 -23.40 1.19
C GLY A 628 -5.20 -23.65 0.37
N ASP A 629 -5.12 -22.88 -0.72
CA ASP A 629 -4.02 -22.88 -1.68
C ASP A 629 -3.88 -21.46 -2.30
N TYR A 630 -2.80 -21.19 -3.04
CA TYR A 630 -2.68 -19.95 -3.83
C TYR A 630 -2.61 -20.19 -5.33
N PHE A 631 -3.25 -19.29 -6.06
CA PHE A 631 -3.02 -19.03 -7.46
C PHE A 631 -2.19 -17.75 -7.55
N LEU A 632 -1.01 -17.83 -8.16
CA LEU A 632 -0.13 -16.68 -8.32
C LEU A 632 0.04 -16.36 -9.80
N THR A 633 -0.12 -15.10 -10.17
CA THR A 633 0.27 -14.57 -11.46
C THR A 633 1.41 -13.59 -11.25
N ILE A 634 2.55 -13.88 -11.87
CA ILE A 634 3.80 -13.18 -11.65
C ILE A 634 4.19 -12.50 -12.96
N TYR A 635 4.24 -11.17 -12.95
CA TYR A 635 4.75 -10.38 -14.07
C TYR A 635 6.11 -9.81 -13.70
N TYR A 636 7.13 -10.16 -14.46
CA TYR A 636 8.52 -9.81 -14.14
C TYR A 636 9.30 -9.34 -15.37
N ASP A 637 10.24 -8.43 -15.15
CA ASP A 637 11.09 -7.88 -16.20
C ASP A 637 12.20 -8.86 -16.60
N ASP A 638 13.01 -8.50 -17.59
CA ASP A 638 14.13 -9.32 -18.05
C ASP A 638 15.22 -9.51 -16.98
N ASN A 639 15.25 -8.68 -15.93
CA ASN A 639 16.16 -8.84 -14.78
C ASN A 639 15.57 -9.78 -13.71
N GLY A 640 14.34 -10.25 -13.88
CA GLY A 640 13.59 -11.03 -12.92
C GLY A 640 13.01 -10.21 -11.77
N ASP A 641 13.03 -8.88 -11.81
CA ASP A 641 12.32 -8.05 -10.84
C ASP A 641 10.80 -8.18 -11.07
N ILE A 642 10.07 -8.52 -10.01
CA ILE A 642 8.61 -8.69 -10.09
C ILE A 642 7.97 -7.31 -10.11
N GLU A 643 7.36 -6.95 -11.23
CA GLU A 643 6.75 -5.65 -11.45
C GLU A 643 5.26 -5.64 -11.07
N TYR A 644 4.58 -6.78 -11.18
CA TYR A 644 3.21 -7.00 -10.67
C TYR A 644 3.06 -8.42 -10.13
N LEU A 645 2.30 -8.58 -9.04
CA LEU A 645 2.01 -9.88 -8.43
C LEU A 645 0.54 -9.97 -8.05
N ASP A 646 -0.20 -10.87 -8.71
CA ASP A 646 -1.53 -11.28 -8.28
C ASP A 646 -1.40 -12.35 -7.20
N VAL A 647 -2.05 -12.14 -6.05
CA VAL A 647 -2.05 -13.09 -4.93
C VAL A 647 -3.49 -13.53 -4.67
N GLU A 648 -3.93 -14.60 -5.34
CA GLU A 648 -5.29 -15.13 -5.19
C GLU A 648 -5.30 -16.35 -4.27
N PRO A 649 -5.74 -16.21 -3.01
CA PRO A 649 -5.97 -17.36 -2.15
C PRO A 649 -7.29 -18.07 -2.49
N MET A 650 -7.29 -19.38 -2.51
CA MET A 650 -8.50 -20.21 -2.43
C MET A 650 -8.64 -20.71 -1.00
N ILE A 651 -9.69 -20.24 -0.29
CA ILE A 651 -9.93 -20.57 1.11
C ILE A 651 -11.05 -21.59 1.24
N PHE A 652 -10.81 -22.61 2.06
CA PHE A 652 -11.82 -23.57 2.50
C PHE A 652 -12.21 -23.26 3.94
N GLU A 653 -13.53 -23.29 4.19
CA GLU A 653 -14.12 -23.06 5.49
C GLU A 653 -14.41 -24.39 6.18
N GLN A 654 -14.79 -24.35 7.46
CA GLN A 654 -15.18 -25.56 8.19
C GLN A 654 -16.36 -26.29 7.54
N SER A 655 -17.22 -25.57 6.80
CA SER A 655 -18.34 -26.15 6.05
C SER A 655 -17.89 -26.99 4.85
N ASP A 656 -16.66 -26.82 4.37
CA ASP A 656 -16.07 -27.58 3.26
C ASP A 656 -15.35 -28.86 3.74
N VAL A 657 -15.03 -28.94 5.04
CA VAL A 657 -14.35 -30.09 5.64
C VAL A 657 -15.23 -31.34 5.58
N ARG A 658 -14.61 -32.47 5.21
CA ARG A 658 -15.27 -33.78 5.18
C ARG A 658 -14.66 -34.71 6.22
N LYS A 659 -15.54 -35.35 6.99
CA LYS A 659 -15.17 -36.49 7.82
C LYS A 659 -14.68 -37.62 6.92
N ASN A 660 -13.53 -38.20 7.28
CA ASN A 660 -12.88 -39.28 6.55
C ASN A 660 -12.64 -38.95 5.07
N ASP A 661 -12.28 -37.70 4.75
CA ASP A 661 -12.05 -37.29 3.35
C ASP A 661 -11.02 -38.18 2.65
N PHE A 662 -10.04 -38.65 3.41
CA PHE A 662 -8.97 -39.55 2.97
C PHE A 662 -9.44 -40.94 2.49
N GLU A 663 -10.64 -41.40 2.86
CA GLU A 663 -11.14 -42.71 2.40
C GLU A 663 -11.74 -42.63 1.00
N ASN A 664 -12.38 -41.51 0.66
CA ASN A 664 -13.07 -41.30 -0.60
C ASN A 664 -13.10 -39.80 -0.97
N PRO A 665 -11.96 -39.26 -1.45
CA PRO A 665 -11.86 -37.85 -1.76
C PRO A 665 -12.70 -37.48 -2.98
N ARG A 666 -13.37 -36.33 -2.91
CA ARG A 666 -14.12 -35.78 -4.04
C ARG A 666 -13.15 -35.33 -5.12
N LYS A 667 -13.57 -35.47 -6.39
CA LYS A 667 -12.84 -34.90 -7.53
C LYS A 667 -12.72 -33.38 -7.46
N CYS A 668 -13.73 -32.71 -6.93
CA CYS A 668 -13.71 -31.28 -6.60
C CYS A 668 -14.92 -30.91 -5.73
N ILE A 669 -14.81 -29.78 -5.04
CA ILE A 669 -15.89 -29.13 -4.29
C ILE A 669 -16.53 -28.07 -5.21
N LYS A 670 -17.69 -28.41 -5.79
CA LYS A 670 -18.29 -27.67 -6.91
C LYS A 670 -18.55 -26.18 -6.66
N ASN A 671 -18.96 -25.80 -5.44
CA ASN A 671 -19.24 -24.41 -5.06
C ASN A 671 -17.96 -23.56 -4.91
N LYS A 672 -16.77 -24.17 -4.88
CA LYS A 672 -15.48 -23.48 -4.82
C LYS A 672 -14.81 -23.32 -6.19
N ILE A 673 -15.39 -23.88 -7.25
CA ILE A 673 -14.87 -23.70 -8.62
C ILE A 673 -15.15 -22.28 -9.09
N LEU A 674 -14.08 -21.55 -9.35
CA LEU A 674 -14.09 -20.14 -9.69
C LEU A 674 -14.25 -20.00 -11.20
N THR A 675 -15.35 -20.51 -11.75
CA THR A 675 -15.64 -20.43 -13.18
C THR A 675 -15.40 -19.01 -13.73
N LYS A 676 -14.46 -18.88 -14.68
CA LYS A 676 -14.45 -17.75 -15.61
C LYS A 676 -15.79 -17.79 -16.33
N LYS A 677 -16.70 -16.88 -15.99
CA LYS A 677 -17.58 -16.38 -17.03
C LYS A 677 -16.70 -15.46 -17.87
N ASN A 678 -16.50 -15.88 -19.12
CA ASN A 678 -15.78 -15.15 -20.15
C ASN A 678 -16.15 -13.68 -20.18
#